data_AF-Q6FT40-F1
#
_entry.id   AF-Q6FT40-F1
#
_cell.length_a   1.000
_cell.length_b   1.000
_cell.length_c   1.000
_cell.angle_alpha   90.00
_cell.angle_beta   90.00
_cell.angle_gamma   90.00
#
_symmetry.space_group_name_H-M   'P 1'
#
loop_
_entity.id
_entity.type
_entity.pdbx_description
1 polymer ?
#
loop_
_entity_poly.entity_id
_entity_poly.type
_entity_poly.pdbx_seq_one_letter_code
_entity_poly.pdbx_strand_id
1 'polypeptide(L)'
;MSIEIIAVLTSISKDDNGFHIALDDIAGEVRVLDIDEAQAREVVNECDLEVSDTNAFNITKIQLEKLCFVVAKCTSSGLQLVNGDMTFKLQPVDVKVLDINYIQENWNTLDKKKKDKISKILLALKKLDSDIKSEFNFVKLNNYKNTLVHFLSGIKMTKQTKLTSFFTKQTTMVESQNDFNSQAMNTQQFTSQASIPGISDDELIDSDDDLDNISEGSYPTVTRLGSTKHDLPTNHNGSSANKHSKKDSCLYVNFMDPHRNQLWTYNGDNSSVIISHCSLQSMSPVGFKSLDDLDKFTLRLVFKQKTMVDELLIPNNNCCEVVIKNKLEYMETFGRLADTSSKLRKYLNGDLNITVKKWKYEIRGYDSFKWTIEKLDFNPEMPVKEKVPEQGKCSNRYDFNSINFIDESTRDQVIQFKDMIIEEENTAKFYIVFGYLLACSTDNSNYANFVFTDFTTNRKYEQKYTFDRYINDYNTKLDHDQSFRVISYYNHFNEFNMKVKAKYGKDLNAMVNENSQIADKNVSKYGILCRIVMKCKLYQSVLNLVERDIELLDNLHELSIGEKPYIKELFNKTEPYLTASPTLNVNGDIASSKTTRESKEQVPCITDITQYEVVEDHNISQLNHLQHLTPKIYVLNVYIIDVEIVYDQEIRIKVVNELPMVGKYVPPVDILEVYITGKEEVQNFLGDEALTMDIFTPLLNETSRLRVFQRPSKTDRIIRWSPIECTIQELRLQRMFRLRDTIKVEETLSLTQ
;
A
#
# COMPACT_ATOMS: atom_id res chain seq x y z
N MET A 1 -32.39 8.93 -32.80
CA MET A 1 -31.26 8.67 -31.88
C MET A 1 -31.39 7.23 -31.40
N SER A 2 -30.35 6.41 -31.57
CA SER A 2 -30.32 5.04 -31.05
C SER A 2 -29.75 5.03 -29.65
N ILE A 3 -30.42 4.37 -28.71
CA ILE A 3 -30.01 4.24 -27.31
C ILE A 3 -29.79 2.76 -27.02
N GLU A 4 -28.67 2.41 -26.37
CA GLU A 4 -28.39 1.03 -25.93
C GLU A 4 -28.59 0.94 -24.41
N ILE A 5 -29.54 0.11 -23.99
CA ILE A 5 -29.87 -0.19 -22.60
C ILE A 5 -29.20 -1.52 -22.23
N ILE A 6 -28.62 -1.58 -21.02
CA ILE A 6 -28.08 -2.80 -20.43
C ILE A 6 -28.59 -2.84 -18.99
N ALA A 7 -29.37 -3.85 -18.67
CA ALA A 7 -30.08 -3.98 -17.40
C ALA A 7 -30.41 -5.46 -17.12
N VAL A 8 -30.90 -5.76 -15.93
CA VAL A 8 -31.34 -7.11 -15.54
C VAL A 8 -32.82 -7.27 -15.86
N LEU A 9 -33.20 -8.41 -16.44
CA LEU A 9 -34.61 -8.75 -16.66
C LEU A 9 -35.30 -9.03 -15.32
N THR A 10 -36.35 -8.28 -15.00
CA THR A 10 -37.11 -8.44 -13.75
C THR A 10 -38.51 -9.00 -13.95
N SER A 11 -39.12 -8.73 -15.10
CA SER A 11 -40.36 -9.39 -15.51
C SER A 11 -40.49 -9.53 -17.02
N ILE A 12 -41.25 -10.52 -17.45
CA ILE A 12 -41.77 -10.66 -18.81
C ILE A 12 -43.25 -11.00 -18.74
N SER A 13 -44.06 -10.32 -19.55
CA SER A 13 -45.50 -10.54 -19.59
C SER A 13 -46.04 -10.48 -21.01
N LYS A 14 -47.16 -11.16 -21.23
CA LYS A 14 -47.94 -11.13 -22.45
C LYS A 14 -49.38 -10.78 -22.09
N ASP A 15 -49.90 -9.72 -22.70
CA ASP A 15 -51.29 -9.30 -22.61
C ASP A 15 -51.91 -9.15 -24.01
N ASP A 16 -53.13 -8.61 -24.07
CA ASP A 16 -53.83 -8.37 -25.34
C ASP A 16 -53.11 -7.34 -26.25
N ASN A 17 -52.21 -6.53 -25.69
CA ASN A 17 -51.47 -5.48 -26.40
C ASN A 17 -50.09 -5.94 -26.90
N GLY A 18 -49.61 -7.11 -26.49
CA GLY A 18 -48.35 -7.69 -26.94
C GLY A 18 -47.48 -8.21 -25.80
N PHE A 19 -46.17 -8.26 -26.05
CA PHE A 19 -45.18 -8.71 -25.07
C PHE A 19 -44.47 -7.51 -24.45
N HIS A 20 -44.29 -7.56 -23.14
CA HIS A 20 -43.64 -6.52 -22.35
C HIS A 20 -42.53 -7.12 -21.50
N ILE A 21 -41.35 -6.52 -21.53
CA ILE A 21 -40.25 -6.85 -20.60
C ILE A 21 -39.97 -5.66 -19.68
N ALA A 22 -39.76 -5.94 -18.39
CA ALA A 22 -39.26 -4.96 -17.44
C ALA A 22 -37.76 -5.19 -17.19
N LEU A 23 -36.99 -4.12 -17.32
CA LEU A 23 -35.55 -4.09 -17.17
C LEU A 23 -35.16 -3.14 -16.03
N ASP A 24 -34.36 -3.62 -15.09
CA ASP A 24 -33.91 -2.85 -13.92
C ASP A 24 -32.38 -2.73 -13.91
N ASP A 25 -31.88 -1.50 -13.76
CA ASP A 25 -30.45 -1.25 -13.59
C ASP A 25 -29.98 -1.40 -12.13
N ILE A 26 -30.90 -1.74 -11.23
CA ILE A 26 -30.72 -1.94 -9.78
C ILE A 26 -30.36 -0.62 -9.06
N ALA A 27 -30.22 0.49 -9.79
CA ALA A 27 -30.07 1.84 -9.25
C ALA A 27 -31.42 2.54 -9.06
N GLY A 28 -32.53 1.83 -9.31
CA GLY A 28 -33.90 2.29 -9.09
C GLY A 28 -34.63 2.75 -10.36
N GLU A 29 -34.04 2.59 -11.54
CA GLU A 29 -34.71 2.89 -12.81
C GLU A 29 -35.23 1.60 -13.46
N VAL A 30 -36.52 1.33 -13.31
CA VAL A 30 -37.20 0.24 -14.03
C VAL A 30 -37.76 0.76 -15.35
N ARG A 31 -37.39 0.13 -16.46
CA ARG A 31 -37.87 0.44 -17.81
C ARG A 31 -38.67 -0.71 -18.37
N VAL A 32 -39.88 -0.42 -18.84
CA VAL A 32 -40.73 -1.39 -19.54
C VAL A 32 -40.61 -1.17 -21.04
N LEU A 33 -40.38 -2.25 -21.80
CA LEU A 33 -40.25 -2.21 -23.26
C LEU A 33 -41.28 -3.15 -23.90
N ASP A 34 -42.03 -2.61 -24.87
CA ASP A 34 -42.88 -3.37 -25.78
C ASP A 34 -41.97 -4.10 -26.78
N ILE A 35 -41.92 -5.43 -26.77
CA ILE A 35 -41.11 -6.24 -27.69
C ILE A 35 -42.00 -7.06 -28.63
N ASP A 36 -41.49 -7.43 -29.79
CA ASP A 36 -42.21 -8.32 -30.69
C ASP A 36 -42.17 -9.79 -30.20
N GLU A 37 -43.01 -10.64 -30.79
CA GLU A 37 -43.12 -12.04 -30.40
C GLU A 37 -41.83 -12.84 -30.66
N ALA A 38 -41.05 -12.49 -31.69
CA ALA A 38 -39.80 -13.18 -31.98
C ALA A 38 -38.73 -12.87 -30.92
N GLN A 39 -38.59 -11.59 -30.56
CA GLN A 39 -37.74 -11.12 -29.47
C GLN A 39 -38.18 -11.72 -28.12
N ALA A 40 -39.48 -11.80 -27.86
CA ALA A 40 -40.00 -12.40 -26.63
C ALA A 40 -39.63 -13.89 -26.53
N ARG A 41 -39.78 -14.65 -27.62
CA ARG A 41 -39.35 -16.06 -27.66
C ARG A 41 -37.85 -16.21 -27.45
N GLU A 42 -37.03 -15.34 -28.03
CA GLU A 42 -35.58 -15.33 -27.80
C GLU A 42 -35.25 -15.10 -26.32
N VAL A 43 -35.87 -14.09 -25.69
CA VAL A 43 -35.67 -13.81 -24.26
C VAL A 43 -36.12 -14.98 -23.39
N VAL A 44 -37.27 -15.60 -23.68
CA VAL A 44 -37.78 -16.77 -22.94
C VAL A 44 -36.84 -17.95 -23.06
N ASN A 45 -36.36 -18.26 -24.26
CA ASN A 45 -35.49 -19.40 -24.51
C ASN A 45 -34.09 -19.21 -23.89
N GLU A 46 -33.46 -18.05 -24.09
CA GLU A 46 -32.11 -17.77 -23.60
C GLU A 46 -32.06 -17.62 -22.06
N CYS A 47 -33.15 -17.15 -21.44
CA CYS A 47 -33.27 -17.10 -19.99
C CYS A 47 -33.80 -18.43 -19.39
N ASP A 48 -34.17 -19.40 -20.23
CA ASP A 48 -34.75 -20.68 -19.83
C ASP A 48 -35.98 -20.49 -18.91
N LEU A 49 -36.92 -19.63 -19.33
CA LEU A 49 -38.12 -19.30 -18.56
C LEU A 49 -39.26 -20.26 -18.88
N GLU A 50 -39.89 -20.82 -17.86
CA GLU A 50 -41.07 -21.67 -18.02
C GLU A 50 -42.30 -20.79 -18.25
N VAL A 51 -42.77 -20.74 -19.49
CA VAL A 51 -43.95 -19.97 -19.90
C VAL A 51 -45.09 -20.93 -20.20
N SER A 52 -46.29 -20.68 -19.66
CA SER A 52 -47.49 -21.44 -20.01
C SER A 52 -47.96 -21.11 -21.43
N ASP A 53 -48.47 -22.10 -22.17
CA ASP A 53 -49.06 -21.93 -23.52
C ASP A 53 -50.34 -21.08 -23.55
N THR A 54 -50.69 -20.41 -22.45
CA THR A 54 -51.86 -19.54 -22.35
C THR A 54 -51.65 -18.23 -23.12
N ASN A 55 -52.74 -17.66 -23.63
CA ASN A 55 -52.70 -16.40 -24.40
C ASN A 55 -52.15 -15.21 -23.59
N ALA A 56 -52.20 -15.26 -22.26
CA ALA A 56 -51.61 -14.27 -21.37
C ALA A 56 -50.81 -14.95 -20.26
N PHE A 57 -49.71 -14.31 -19.85
CA PHE A 57 -48.88 -14.72 -18.71
C PHE A 57 -48.12 -13.51 -18.15
N ASN A 58 -47.67 -13.62 -16.89
CA ASN A 58 -46.83 -12.61 -16.26
C ASN A 58 -45.83 -13.29 -15.31
N ILE A 59 -44.57 -13.31 -15.69
CA ILE A 59 -43.47 -13.83 -14.87
C ILE A 59 -42.76 -12.62 -14.27
N THR A 60 -42.78 -12.50 -12.94
CA THR A 60 -42.19 -11.39 -12.19
C THR A 60 -41.07 -11.88 -11.29
N LYS A 61 -40.23 -10.96 -10.81
CA LYS A 61 -39.12 -11.24 -9.88
C LYS A 61 -38.09 -12.23 -10.43
N ILE A 62 -37.90 -12.25 -11.76
CA ILE A 62 -36.99 -13.17 -12.46
C ILE A 62 -35.58 -13.08 -11.86
N GLN A 63 -35.13 -11.88 -11.51
CA GLN A 63 -33.80 -11.63 -10.93
C GLN A 63 -33.54 -12.32 -9.59
N LEU A 64 -34.57 -12.77 -8.87
CA LEU A 64 -34.41 -13.51 -7.61
C LEU A 64 -34.08 -15.00 -7.85
N GLU A 65 -34.43 -15.52 -9.02
CA GLU A 65 -34.23 -16.93 -9.38
C GLU A 65 -33.15 -17.11 -10.45
N LYS A 66 -33.06 -16.19 -11.41
CA LYS A 66 -32.08 -16.24 -12.52
C LYS A 66 -31.56 -14.85 -12.84
N LEU A 67 -30.24 -14.72 -12.94
CA LEU A 67 -29.62 -13.44 -13.31
C LEU A 67 -29.45 -13.36 -14.83
N CYS A 68 -30.36 -12.66 -15.50
CA CYS A 68 -30.39 -12.51 -16.96
C CYS A 68 -30.14 -11.05 -17.35
N PHE A 69 -28.99 -10.76 -17.96
CA PHE A 69 -28.71 -9.42 -18.48
C PHE A 69 -29.32 -9.28 -19.87
N VAL A 70 -29.94 -8.14 -20.15
CA VAL A 70 -30.52 -7.85 -21.46
C VAL A 70 -29.85 -6.60 -22.03
N VAL A 71 -29.40 -6.70 -23.27
CA VAL A 71 -28.92 -5.58 -24.07
C VAL A 71 -29.99 -5.25 -25.11
N ALA A 72 -30.66 -4.11 -24.93
CA ALA A 72 -31.71 -3.65 -25.83
C ALA A 72 -31.25 -2.39 -26.58
N LYS A 73 -31.16 -2.46 -27.91
CA LYS A 73 -30.97 -1.28 -28.76
C LYS A 73 -32.33 -0.72 -29.12
N CYS A 74 -32.59 0.49 -28.68
CA CYS A 74 -33.87 1.17 -28.85
C CYS A 74 -33.75 2.37 -29.78
N THR A 75 -34.82 2.66 -30.50
CA THR A 75 -35.03 3.95 -31.17
C THR A 75 -36.10 4.73 -30.43
N SER A 76 -35.93 6.05 -30.36
CA SER A 76 -36.97 6.92 -29.79
C SER A 76 -38.10 7.07 -30.81
N SER A 77 -39.31 6.63 -30.45
CA SER A 77 -40.50 6.65 -31.28
C SER A 77 -41.42 7.86 -31.01
N GLY A 78 -41.10 8.67 -30.00
CA GLY A 78 -41.87 9.85 -29.61
C GLY A 78 -41.74 10.17 -28.12
N LEU A 79 -42.47 11.18 -27.66
CA LEU A 79 -42.65 11.48 -26.23
C LEU A 79 -43.96 10.84 -25.77
N GLN A 80 -43.94 10.21 -24.60
CA GLN A 80 -45.09 9.65 -23.92
C GLN A 80 -45.14 10.21 -22.49
N LEU A 81 -46.34 10.53 -22.04
CA LEU A 81 -46.58 10.95 -20.67
C LEU A 81 -46.71 9.70 -19.80
N VAL A 82 -45.78 9.47 -18.88
CA VAL A 82 -45.81 8.36 -17.91
C VAL A 82 -45.82 8.99 -16.52
N ASN A 83 -46.88 8.73 -15.74
CA ASN A 83 -47.06 9.30 -14.39
C ASN A 83 -46.97 10.83 -14.31
N GLY A 84 -47.30 11.54 -15.39
CA GLY A 84 -47.26 13.01 -15.45
C GLY A 84 -45.94 13.58 -15.97
N ASP A 85 -44.91 12.75 -16.17
CA ASP A 85 -43.63 13.16 -16.74
C ASP A 85 -43.52 12.77 -18.22
N MET A 86 -42.99 13.70 -19.03
CA MET A 86 -42.71 13.46 -20.45
C MET A 86 -41.44 12.62 -20.58
N THR A 87 -41.59 11.37 -21.00
CA THR A 87 -40.49 10.42 -21.24
C THR A 87 -40.44 10.01 -22.71
N PHE A 88 -39.30 9.57 -23.22
CA PHE A 88 -39.23 9.06 -24.58
C PHE A 88 -39.81 7.64 -24.65
N LYS A 89 -40.78 7.40 -25.53
CA LYS A 89 -41.22 6.03 -25.83
C LYS A 89 -40.11 5.34 -26.61
N LEU A 90 -39.50 4.34 -25.99
CA LEU A 90 -38.42 3.56 -26.59
C LEU A 90 -39.01 2.35 -27.31
N GLN A 91 -38.72 2.23 -28.60
CA GLN A 91 -39.05 1.05 -29.38
C GLN A 91 -37.79 0.20 -29.58
N PRO A 92 -37.75 -1.03 -29.02
CA PRO A 92 -36.61 -1.92 -29.20
C PRO A 92 -36.52 -2.38 -30.66
N VAL A 93 -35.30 -2.32 -31.20
CA VAL A 93 -34.95 -2.77 -32.55
C VAL A 93 -34.23 -4.12 -32.50
N ASP A 94 -33.45 -4.34 -31.44
CA ASP A 94 -32.62 -5.54 -31.24
C ASP A 94 -32.55 -5.78 -29.73
N VAL A 95 -32.91 -6.98 -29.29
CA VAL A 95 -32.92 -7.41 -27.87
C VAL A 95 -32.08 -8.67 -27.79
N LYS A 96 -31.02 -8.63 -26.98
CA LYS A 96 -30.12 -9.78 -26.78
C LYS A 96 -29.97 -10.09 -25.31
N VAL A 97 -30.08 -11.36 -24.97
CA VAL A 97 -29.78 -11.85 -23.63
C VAL A 97 -28.28 -12.13 -23.53
N LEU A 98 -27.68 -11.70 -22.42
CA LEU A 98 -26.33 -12.04 -22.01
C LEU A 98 -26.43 -12.87 -20.73
N ASP A 99 -26.30 -14.19 -20.86
CA ASP A 99 -26.22 -15.07 -19.70
C ASP A 99 -25.01 -14.70 -18.82
N ILE A 100 -25.16 -14.86 -17.50
CA ILE A 100 -24.09 -14.52 -16.56
C ILE A 100 -22.81 -15.34 -16.83
N ASN A 101 -22.93 -16.61 -17.24
CA ASN A 101 -21.77 -17.42 -17.59
C ASN A 101 -21.09 -16.90 -18.86
N TYR A 102 -21.87 -16.48 -19.85
CA TYR A 102 -21.33 -15.84 -21.06
C TYR A 102 -20.54 -14.57 -20.70
N ILE A 103 -21.07 -13.74 -19.80
CA ILE A 103 -20.39 -12.54 -19.29
C ILE A 103 -19.07 -12.90 -18.61
N GLN A 104 -19.02 -13.98 -17.82
CA GLN A 104 -17.81 -14.44 -17.15
C GLN A 104 -16.74 -14.90 -18.15
N GLU A 105 -17.11 -15.76 -19.09
CA GLU A 105 -16.20 -16.34 -20.10
C GLU A 105 -15.68 -15.27 -21.06
N ASN A 106 -16.53 -14.31 -21.41
CA ASN A 106 -16.23 -13.25 -22.37
C ASN A 106 -15.91 -11.92 -21.69
N TRP A 107 -15.64 -11.92 -20.38
CA TRP A 107 -15.43 -10.68 -19.65
C TRP A 107 -14.33 -9.85 -20.30
N ASN A 108 -13.22 -10.46 -20.73
CA ASN A 108 -12.11 -9.71 -21.33
C ASN A 108 -12.41 -9.17 -22.74
N THR A 109 -13.31 -9.80 -23.49
CA THR A 109 -13.64 -9.42 -24.88
C THR A 109 -14.77 -8.40 -24.97
N LEU A 110 -15.60 -8.26 -23.93
CA LEU A 110 -16.64 -7.22 -23.85
C LEU A 110 -16.04 -5.81 -24.00
N ASP A 111 -16.77 -4.92 -24.69
CA ASP A 111 -16.36 -3.54 -24.80
C ASP A 111 -16.42 -2.84 -23.43
N LYS A 112 -15.60 -1.79 -23.27
CA LYS A 112 -15.44 -1.09 -22.01
C LYS A 112 -16.76 -0.50 -21.48
N LYS A 113 -17.64 0.01 -22.36
CA LYS A 113 -18.90 0.64 -21.93
C LYS A 113 -19.86 -0.41 -21.37
N LYS A 114 -19.95 -1.59 -21.99
CA LYS A 114 -20.73 -2.72 -21.46
C LYS A 114 -20.17 -3.20 -20.13
N LYS A 115 -18.85 -3.40 -20.03
CA LYS A 115 -18.18 -3.76 -18.77
C LYS A 115 -18.53 -2.79 -17.64
N ASP A 116 -18.40 -1.49 -17.89
CA ASP A 116 -18.65 -0.46 -16.88
C ASP A 116 -20.13 -0.48 -16.39
N LYS A 117 -21.10 -0.67 -17.30
CA LYS A 117 -22.52 -0.80 -16.94
C LYS A 117 -22.79 -2.10 -16.16
N ILE A 118 -22.33 -3.24 -16.66
CA ILE A 118 -22.51 -4.55 -16.01
C ILE A 118 -21.84 -4.56 -14.64
N SER A 119 -20.63 -4.01 -14.50
CA SER A 119 -19.96 -3.88 -13.20
C SER A 119 -20.76 -3.07 -12.20
N LYS A 120 -21.38 -1.95 -12.62
CA LYS A 120 -22.24 -1.15 -11.73
C LYS A 120 -23.45 -1.95 -11.23
N ILE A 121 -24.12 -2.66 -12.13
CA ILE A 121 -25.26 -3.53 -11.79
C ILE A 121 -24.83 -4.63 -10.82
N LEU A 122 -23.73 -5.35 -11.12
CA LEU A 122 -23.23 -6.42 -10.25
C LEU A 122 -22.81 -5.92 -8.87
N LEU A 123 -22.24 -4.71 -8.78
CA LEU A 123 -21.91 -4.08 -7.49
C LEU A 123 -23.17 -3.69 -6.72
N ALA A 124 -24.23 -3.24 -7.40
CA ALA A 124 -25.51 -2.94 -6.76
C ALA A 124 -26.19 -4.23 -6.24
N LEU A 125 -26.16 -5.31 -7.03
CA LEU A 125 -26.65 -6.64 -6.61
C LEU A 125 -25.86 -7.20 -5.43
N LYS A 126 -24.53 -7.02 -5.38
CA LYS A 126 -23.73 -7.35 -4.19
C LYS A 126 -24.19 -6.63 -2.93
N LYS A 127 -24.56 -5.36 -3.06
CA LYS A 127 -25.08 -4.59 -1.93
C LYS A 127 -26.43 -5.15 -1.48
N LEU A 128 -27.30 -5.52 -2.42
CA LEU A 128 -28.56 -6.19 -2.10
C LEU A 128 -28.36 -7.55 -1.44
N ASP A 129 -27.42 -8.36 -1.91
CA ASP A 129 -27.09 -9.67 -1.32
C ASP A 129 -26.60 -9.55 0.14
N SER A 130 -25.88 -8.47 0.46
CA SER A 130 -25.43 -8.18 1.83
C SER A 130 -26.52 -7.58 2.74
N ASP A 131 -27.63 -7.13 2.18
CA ASP A 131 -28.74 -6.55 2.95
C ASP A 131 -29.71 -7.65 3.40
N ILE A 132 -29.79 -7.89 4.70
CA ILE A 132 -30.67 -8.91 5.32
C ILE A 132 -32.15 -8.67 4.96
N LYS A 133 -32.55 -7.43 4.63
CA LYS A 133 -33.92 -7.10 4.23
C LYS A 133 -34.22 -7.37 2.77
N SER A 134 -33.20 -7.56 1.94
CA SER A 134 -33.36 -7.83 0.52
C SER A 134 -33.79 -9.29 0.30
N GLU A 135 -34.75 -9.50 -0.61
CA GLU A 135 -35.11 -10.85 -1.05
C GLU A 135 -34.03 -11.48 -1.96
N PHE A 136 -33.20 -10.65 -2.60
CA PHE A 136 -32.16 -11.08 -3.52
C PHE A 136 -30.98 -11.70 -2.77
N ASN A 137 -30.58 -12.90 -3.19
CA ASN A 137 -29.38 -13.57 -2.69
C ASN A 137 -28.74 -14.40 -3.81
N PHE A 138 -27.44 -14.26 -4.02
CA PHE A 138 -26.75 -14.95 -5.12
C PHE A 138 -26.82 -16.48 -5.01
N VAL A 139 -26.81 -17.03 -3.80
CA VAL A 139 -26.85 -18.48 -3.55
C VAL A 139 -28.20 -19.09 -3.94
N LYS A 140 -29.26 -18.27 -4.02
CA LYS A 140 -30.60 -18.71 -4.44
C LYS A 140 -30.79 -18.75 -5.96
N LEU A 141 -29.84 -18.24 -6.75
CA LEU A 141 -29.97 -18.21 -8.19
C LEU A 141 -29.78 -19.62 -8.79
N ASN A 142 -30.68 -20.04 -9.67
CA ASN A 142 -30.63 -21.32 -10.39
C ASN A 142 -29.41 -21.39 -11.31
N ASN A 143 -28.95 -20.26 -11.85
CA ASN A 143 -27.73 -20.16 -12.65
C ASN A 143 -26.47 -19.80 -11.82
N TYR A 144 -26.52 -19.96 -10.49
CA TYR A 144 -25.36 -19.77 -9.62
C TYR A 144 -24.34 -20.91 -9.81
N LYS A 145 -23.07 -20.53 -10.07
CA LYS A 145 -21.93 -21.44 -10.07
C LYS A 145 -20.85 -20.92 -9.14
N ASN A 146 -20.01 -21.81 -8.60
CA ASN A 146 -18.88 -21.42 -7.74
C ASN A 146 -17.90 -20.44 -8.45
N THR A 147 -17.83 -20.49 -9.78
CA THR A 147 -17.06 -19.53 -10.59
C THR A 147 -17.58 -18.10 -10.46
N LEU A 148 -18.88 -17.91 -10.18
CA LEU A 148 -19.50 -16.60 -9.96
C LEU A 148 -18.94 -15.89 -8.73
N VAL A 149 -18.66 -16.61 -7.65
CA VAL A 149 -18.03 -16.04 -6.45
C VAL A 149 -16.66 -15.45 -6.78
N HIS A 150 -15.83 -16.22 -7.49
CA HIS A 150 -14.51 -15.78 -7.91
C HIS A 150 -14.59 -14.59 -8.86
N PHE A 151 -15.49 -14.63 -9.84
CA PHE A 151 -15.71 -13.52 -10.77
C PHE A 151 -16.15 -12.24 -10.03
N LEU A 152 -17.14 -12.35 -9.16
CA LEU A 152 -17.64 -11.27 -8.33
C LEU A 152 -16.53 -10.66 -7.45
N SER A 153 -15.64 -11.49 -6.87
CA SER A 153 -14.49 -11.01 -6.09
C SER A 153 -13.49 -10.18 -6.91
N GLY A 154 -13.37 -10.46 -8.21
CA GLY A 154 -12.50 -9.74 -9.14
C GLY A 154 -13.05 -8.37 -9.59
N ILE A 155 -14.35 -8.14 -9.47
CA ILE A 155 -14.97 -6.85 -9.83
C ILE A 155 -14.68 -5.83 -8.72
N LYS A 156 -13.73 -4.93 -8.99
CA LYS A 156 -13.33 -3.87 -8.05
C LYS A 156 -14.41 -2.79 -7.97
N MET A 157 -14.69 -2.31 -6.75
CA MET A 157 -15.47 -1.09 -6.55
C MET A 157 -14.79 0.08 -7.25
N THR A 158 -15.38 0.56 -8.34
CA THR A 158 -14.95 1.79 -8.98
C THR A 158 -15.48 2.93 -8.12
N LYS A 159 -14.60 3.76 -7.53
CA LYS A 159 -14.99 4.90 -6.68
C LYS A 159 -16.03 5.75 -7.45
N GLN A 160 -17.30 5.68 -7.04
CA GLN A 160 -18.39 6.43 -7.67
C GLN A 160 -18.24 7.91 -7.36
N THR A 161 -18.25 8.75 -8.40
CA THR A 161 -18.51 10.18 -8.32
C THR A 161 -19.97 10.38 -7.90
N LYS A 162 -20.18 11.18 -6.85
CA LYS A 162 -21.49 11.41 -6.20
C LYS A 162 -22.59 11.78 -7.21
N LEU A 163 -23.64 10.98 -7.25
CA LEU A 163 -24.97 11.33 -7.76
C LEU A 163 -25.96 11.15 -6.59
N THR A 164 -26.90 12.09 -6.50
CA THR A 164 -27.80 12.39 -5.38
C THR A 164 -28.82 11.29 -5.11
N SER A 165 -29.02 10.99 -3.81
CA SER A 165 -30.05 10.09 -3.28
C SER A 165 -31.28 10.88 -2.82
N PHE A 166 -32.48 10.32 -3.04
CA PHE A 166 -33.76 10.77 -2.47
C PHE A 166 -34.23 9.80 -1.37
N PHE A 167 -34.94 10.37 -0.38
CA PHE A 167 -35.23 9.87 0.96
C PHE A 167 -36.23 8.70 1.06
N THR A 168 -36.04 7.83 2.08
CA THR A 168 -37.16 7.15 2.78
C THR A 168 -36.87 6.86 4.25
N LYS A 169 -37.93 6.88 5.06
CA LYS A 169 -38.02 6.96 6.54
C LYS A 169 -37.54 5.70 7.30
N GLN A 170 -36.98 5.92 8.50
CA GLN A 170 -36.72 4.90 9.52
C GLN A 170 -37.96 4.64 10.40
N THR A 171 -38.28 3.36 10.59
CA THR A 171 -39.10 2.84 11.70
C THR A 171 -38.20 1.96 12.58
N THR A 172 -38.24 2.19 13.88
CA THR A 172 -37.57 1.41 14.92
C THR A 172 -38.44 0.24 15.35
N MET A 173 -37.92 -0.98 15.37
CA MET A 173 -38.43 -2.06 16.21
C MET A 173 -37.35 -3.06 16.61
N VAL A 174 -37.58 -3.59 17.82
CA VAL A 174 -36.72 -4.37 18.71
C VAL A 174 -36.68 -5.84 18.27
N GLU A 175 -35.49 -6.45 18.20
CA GLU A 175 -35.32 -7.89 17.95
C GLU A 175 -35.16 -8.66 19.27
N SER A 176 -35.91 -9.76 19.36
CA SER A 176 -35.96 -10.76 20.43
C SER A 176 -34.86 -11.80 20.23
N GLN A 177 -33.89 -11.90 21.16
CA GLN A 177 -32.88 -12.97 21.22
C GLN A 177 -33.14 -13.88 22.42
N ASN A 178 -33.58 -15.12 22.19
CA ASN A 178 -33.76 -16.13 23.24
C ASN A 178 -33.62 -17.58 22.74
N ASP A 179 -32.53 -17.90 22.04
CA ASP A 179 -32.23 -19.26 21.52
C ASP A 179 -30.92 -19.86 22.09
N PHE A 180 -30.69 -19.75 23.40
CA PHE A 180 -29.51 -20.37 24.04
C PHE A 180 -29.81 -20.95 25.42
N ASN A 181 -30.74 -21.90 25.48
CA ASN A 181 -30.95 -22.77 26.64
C ASN A 181 -31.10 -24.22 26.17
N SER A 182 -29.98 -24.92 25.98
CA SER A 182 -29.93 -26.38 26.00
C SER A 182 -28.48 -26.84 26.14
N GLN A 183 -28.28 -27.87 26.98
CA GLN A 183 -27.04 -28.62 27.23
C GLN A 183 -26.22 -28.20 28.46
N ALA A 184 -26.79 -28.46 29.64
CA ALA A 184 -26.03 -29.02 30.75
C ALA A 184 -26.14 -30.55 30.68
N MET A 185 -25.02 -31.28 30.63
CA MET A 185 -25.01 -32.70 31.02
C MET A 185 -23.65 -33.16 31.56
N ASN A 186 -23.77 -33.79 32.74
CA ASN A 186 -23.02 -34.94 33.26
C ASN A 186 -21.54 -34.78 33.64
N THR A 187 -21.31 -34.35 34.88
CA THR A 187 -20.15 -34.76 35.66
C THR A 187 -20.58 -35.92 36.57
N GLN A 188 -20.17 -37.14 36.22
CA GLN A 188 -20.34 -38.31 37.09
C GLN A 188 -19.41 -38.19 38.30
N GLN A 189 -19.99 -38.43 39.47
CA GLN A 189 -19.32 -38.58 40.75
C GLN A 189 -18.39 -39.80 40.71
N PHE A 190 -17.12 -39.59 41.06
CA PHE A 190 -16.28 -40.65 41.61
C PHE A 190 -16.02 -40.33 43.08
N THR A 191 -16.69 -41.09 43.94
CA THR A 191 -16.39 -41.22 45.36
C THR A 191 -15.22 -42.18 45.54
N SER A 192 -14.18 -41.75 46.26
CA SER A 192 -13.27 -42.66 46.95
C SER A 192 -12.91 -42.06 48.31
N GLN A 193 -13.34 -42.77 49.35
CA GLN A 193 -13.05 -42.53 50.76
C GLN A 193 -11.65 -43.06 51.14
N ALA A 194 -11.25 -42.66 52.36
CA ALA A 194 -10.16 -43.13 53.23
C ALA A 194 -8.82 -42.38 53.05
N SER A 195 -8.11 -41.91 54.07
CA SER A 195 -8.25 -42.04 55.54
C SER A 195 -7.23 -41.10 56.20
N ILE A 196 -7.57 -40.56 57.38
CA ILE A 196 -6.67 -39.83 58.31
C ILE A 196 -5.88 -40.86 59.15
N PRO A 197 -4.61 -40.61 59.51
CA PRO A 197 -4.26 -40.08 60.86
C PRO A 197 -3.14 -39.01 60.75
N GLY A 198 -3.06 -37.91 61.52
CA GLY A 198 -3.08 -37.76 62.97
C GLY A 198 -1.64 -37.45 63.46
N ILE A 199 -1.50 -36.56 64.46
CA ILE A 199 -0.28 -36.26 65.30
C ILE A 199 0.69 -35.24 64.66
N SER A 200 1.24 -34.19 65.31
CA SER A 200 1.11 -33.50 66.62
C SER A 200 1.95 -32.21 66.57
N ASP A 201 1.52 -31.20 67.33
CA ASP A 201 2.26 -30.29 68.24
C ASP A 201 3.66 -29.69 67.94
N ASP A 202 3.83 -28.48 68.50
CA ASP A 202 5.05 -27.72 68.82
C ASP A 202 5.72 -26.93 67.66
N GLU A 203 6.14 -25.67 67.81
CA GLU A 203 6.66 -25.00 69.00
C GLU A 203 6.57 -23.46 68.86
N LEU A 204 6.45 -22.80 70.01
CA LEU A 204 6.53 -21.36 70.27
C LEU A 204 7.96 -20.81 70.06
N ILE A 205 8.10 -19.49 69.89
CA ILE A 205 8.87 -18.58 70.77
C ILE A 205 9.22 -17.26 70.07
N ASP A 206 8.95 -16.19 70.83
CA ASP A 206 9.32 -14.78 70.68
C ASP A 206 10.82 -14.52 70.45
N SER A 207 11.15 -13.35 69.90
CA SER A 207 12.08 -12.43 70.60
C SER A 207 12.10 -11.04 69.96
N ASP A 208 11.85 -10.07 70.83
CA ASP A 208 12.11 -8.64 70.70
C ASP A 208 13.62 -8.31 70.71
N ASP A 209 13.88 -7.00 70.62
CA ASP A 209 15.00 -6.23 71.18
C ASP A 209 16.17 -5.83 70.26
N ASP A 210 16.06 -4.56 69.85
CA ASP A 210 16.91 -3.45 70.31
C ASP A 210 18.22 -3.04 69.60
N LEU A 211 18.23 -1.72 69.31
CA LEU A 211 19.25 -0.69 69.58
C LEU A 211 20.67 -0.88 69.00
N ASP A 212 21.17 0.05 68.17
CA ASP A 212 21.74 1.33 68.61
C ASP A 212 22.52 2.07 67.49
N ASN A 213 22.11 3.32 67.25
CA ASN A 213 22.91 4.56 67.30
C ASN A 213 24.10 4.95 66.37
N ILE A 214 24.19 6.28 66.23
CA ILE A 214 25.26 7.22 65.79
C ILE A 214 25.22 7.62 64.28
N SER A 215 24.57 8.73 63.88
CA SER A 215 24.98 10.18 63.97
C SER A 215 26.15 10.53 63.02
N GLU A 216 26.23 11.59 62.21
CA GLU A 216 25.69 12.97 62.22
C GLU A 216 25.95 13.59 60.81
N GLY A 217 25.01 14.34 60.20
CA GLY A 217 25.17 15.79 59.96
C GLY A 217 25.50 16.13 58.48
N SER A 218 24.99 17.17 57.80
CA SER A 218 24.10 18.28 58.13
C SER A 218 23.56 18.88 56.81
N TYR A 219 22.27 19.24 56.78
CA TYR A 219 21.64 20.24 55.89
C TYR A 219 21.87 21.66 56.50
N PRO A 220 21.25 22.81 56.08
CA PRO A 220 20.29 23.08 54.98
C PRO A 220 20.49 24.39 54.17
N THR A 221 19.85 24.40 52.99
CA THR A 221 18.88 25.35 52.40
C THR A 221 19.00 26.91 52.44
N VAL A 222 18.61 27.51 51.28
CA VAL A 222 18.07 28.87 50.96
C VAL A 222 19.05 30.08 51.14
N THR A 223 19.18 31.12 50.30
CA THR A 223 18.20 31.91 49.54
C THR A 223 18.89 32.96 48.63
N ARG A 224 18.20 33.32 47.52
CA ARG A 224 17.96 34.67 46.95
C ARG A 224 19.07 35.57 46.35
N LEU A 225 18.73 35.97 45.10
CA LEU A 225 18.68 37.32 44.48
C LEU A 225 19.95 38.18 44.35
N GLY A 226 20.17 38.68 43.12
CA GLY A 226 21.03 39.86 42.89
C GLY A 226 21.27 40.17 41.41
N SER A 227 20.35 40.91 40.80
CA SER A 227 20.50 41.59 39.50
C SER A 227 21.27 42.91 39.65
N THR A 228 22.11 43.30 38.67
CA THR A 228 22.34 44.65 38.06
C THR A 228 23.72 44.67 37.37
N LYS A 229 23.84 44.86 36.04
CA LYS A 229 23.81 46.08 35.19
C LYS A 229 25.20 46.70 34.94
N HIS A 230 25.46 47.06 33.67
CA HIS A 230 26.55 47.92 33.13
C HIS A 230 27.96 47.29 33.19
N ASP A 231 28.81 47.27 32.14
CA ASP A 231 29.25 48.34 31.24
C ASP A 231 29.86 47.85 29.91
N LEU A 232 29.89 48.73 28.91
CA LEU A 232 30.79 48.72 27.74
C LEU A 232 32.25 48.98 28.18
N PRO A 233 33.28 48.59 27.40
CA PRO A 233 33.96 49.59 26.58
C PRO A 233 34.59 49.11 25.24
N THR A 234 34.42 49.98 24.24
CA THR A 234 35.36 50.48 23.19
C THR A 234 36.56 49.66 22.66
N ASN A 235 36.55 49.54 21.32
CA ASN A 235 37.63 49.78 20.33
C ASN A 235 39.10 49.90 20.78
N HIS A 236 39.97 49.15 20.11
CA HIS A 236 41.28 49.62 19.67
C HIS A 236 41.70 49.06 18.30
N ASN A 237 42.17 49.98 17.45
CA ASN A 237 42.76 49.78 16.13
C ASN A 237 44.09 49.01 16.19
N GLY A 238 44.38 48.23 15.13
CA GLY A 238 45.70 47.69 14.84
C GLY A 238 45.76 47.16 13.41
N SER A 239 46.46 47.89 12.55
CA SER A 239 46.49 47.75 11.09
C SER A 239 47.47 46.68 10.60
N SER A 240 47.15 46.14 9.41
CA SER A 240 48.05 45.63 8.36
C SER A 240 48.68 44.25 8.49
N ALA A 241 48.14 43.30 7.71
CA ALA A 241 48.93 42.50 6.76
C ALA A 241 48.02 41.92 5.66
N ASN A 242 48.15 42.47 4.45
CA ASN A 242 47.55 41.95 3.22
C ASN A 242 47.99 40.49 2.98
N LYS A 243 47.03 39.56 2.99
CA LYS A 243 47.12 38.30 2.26
C LYS A 243 45.90 38.21 1.36
N HIS A 244 46.13 38.34 0.06
CA HIS A 244 45.18 37.96 -0.98
C HIS A 244 44.85 36.48 -0.82
N SER A 245 43.76 36.14 -0.13
CA SER A 245 43.13 34.84 -0.31
C SER A 245 42.29 34.90 -1.58
N LYS A 246 42.65 34.07 -2.55
CA LYS A 246 41.79 33.71 -3.67
C LYS A 246 40.45 33.28 -3.08
N LYS A 247 39.40 34.05 -3.36
CA LYS A 247 38.02 33.57 -3.23
C LYS A 247 37.85 32.52 -4.31
N ASP A 248 38.03 31.25 -3.95
CA ASP A 248 37.52 30.14 -4.75
C ASP A 248 36.00 30.27 -4.77
N SER A 249 35.47 30.60 -5.95
CA SER A 249 34.05 30.66 -6.22
C SER A 249 33.49 29.24 -6.27
N CYS A 250 33.07 28.70 -5.13
CA CYS A 250 32.29 27.46 -5.09
C CYS A 250 30.90 27.73 -5.69
N LEU A 251 30.62 27.12 -6.84
CA LEU A 251 29.33 27.16 -7.54
C LEU A 251 28.24 26.45 -6.72
N TYR A 252 27.09 27.13 -6.61
CA TYR A 252 25.93 26.76 -5.81
C TYR A 252 25.04 25.72 -6.52
N VAL A 253 24.46 24.77 -5.76
CA VAL A 253 23.35 23.92 -6.24
C VAL A 253 22.05 24.53 -5.73
N ASN A 254 21.17 24.94 -6.66
CA ASN A 254 19.97 25.74 -6.35
C ASN A 254 18.71 24.86 -6.25
N PHE A 255 18.01 24.93 -5.12
CA PHE A 255 16.58 24.61 -5.04
C PHE A 255 15.76 25.91 -5.04
N MET A 256 14.62 25.92 -5.72
CA MET A 256 13.64 27.01 -5.61
C MET A 256 12.50 26.62 -4.66
N ASP A 257 12.26 27.45 -3.64
CA ASP A 257 11.00 27.48 -2.89
C ASP A 257 9.97 28.31 -3.67
N PRO A 258 8.85 27.73 -4.14
CA PRO A 258 7.85 28.42 -4.95
C PRO A 258 7.08 29.51 -4.17
N HIS A 259 7.21 29.59 -2.85
CA HIS A 259 6.51 30.56 -2.02
C HIS A 259 7.40 31.67 -1.44
N ARG A 260 8.74 31.60 -1.57
CA ARG A 260 9.63 32.57 -0.91
C ARG A 260 10.78 33.17 -1.72
N ASN A 261 11.02 32.80 -2.98
CA ASN A 261 12.15 33.36 -3.76
C ASN A 261 13.50 33.34 -3.00
N GLN A 262 13.68 32.42 -2.05
CA GLN A 262 14.95 32.22 -1.37
C GLN A 262 15.65 31.05 -2.05
N LEU A 263 16.77 31.36 -2.71
CA LEU A 263 17.77 30.38 -3.12
C LEU A 263 18.15 29.58 -1.87
N TRP A 264 18.08 28.26 -1.93
CA TRP A 264 18.68 27.41 -0.90
C TRP A 264 20.21 27.42 -1.09
N THR A 265 20.86 28.57 -0.89
CA THR A 265 22.33 28.66 -0.81
C THR A 265 22.77 28.03 0.49
N TYR A 266 23.38 26.85 0.42
CA TYR A 266 23.73 26.07 1.59
C TYR A 266 25.24 26.07 1.86
N ASN A 267 25.64 26.73 2.96
CA ASN A 267 27.03 27.03 3.32
C ASN A 267 27.63 26.09 4.40
N GLY A 268 27.11 24.87 4.59
CA GLY A 268 27.64 23.91 5.59
C GLY A 268 27.87 22.51 5.02
N ASP A 269 29.04 21.93 5.30
CA ASP A 269 29.47 20.61 4.80
C ASP A 269 28.71 19.43 5.44
N ASN A 270 27.99 19.65 6.54
CA ASN A 270 27.35 18.58 7.33
C ASN A 270 25.88 18.81 7.70
N SER A 271 25.23 19.85 7.20
CA SER A 271 23.90 20.19 7.69
C SER A 271 22.81 19.48 6.89
N SER A 272 21.92 18.80 7.60
CA SER A 272 20.80 18.07 7.00
C SER A 272 19.64 18.99 6.63
N VAL A 273 18.89 18.63 5.60
CA VAL A 273 17.77 19.39 5.04
C VAL A 273 16.48 18.58 5.20
N ILE A 274 15.43 19.20 5.73
CA ILE A 274 14.12 18.55 5.86
C ILE A 274 13.24 18.98 4.68
N ILE A 275 12.69 17.99 3.97
CA ILE A 275 11.70 18.17 2.90
C ILE A 275 10.38 17.66 3.44
N SER A 276 9.48 18.57 3.78
CA SER A 276 8.19 18.25 4.40
C SER A 276 7.08 18.02 3.38
N HIS A 277 6.11 17.19 3.74
CA HIS A 277 4.90 16.89 2.95
C HIS A 277 5.23 16.43 1.51
N CYS A 278 6.16 15.49 1.39
CA CYS A 278 6.53 14.93 0.11
C CYS A 278 5.89 13.54 -0.11
N SER A 279 6.07 13.04 -1.32
CA SER A 279 5.62 11.72 -1.75
C SER A 279 6.63 11.14 -2.73
N LEU A 280 6.82 9.83 -2.68
CA LEU A 280 7.64 9.13 -3.65
C LEU A 280 6.99 9.18 -5.03
N GLN A 281 7.71 9.70 -6.02
CA GLN A 281 7.26 9.78 -7.41
C GLN A 281 7.92 8.73 -8.29
N SER A 282 9.19 8.42 -8.04
CA SER A 282 9.89 7.38 -8.79
C SER A 282 10.97 6.67 -7.98
N MET A 283 11.36 5.53 -8.51
CA MET A 283 12.43 4.68 -8.03
C MET A 283 13.16 4.07 -9.22
N SER A 284 14.50 4.17 -9.25
CA SER A 284 15.37 3.52 -10.24
C SER A 284 16.44 2.67 -9.54
N PRO A 285 16.58 1.38 -9.88
CA PRO A 285 15.79 0.65 -10.87
C PRO A 285 14.31 0.52 -10.48
N VAL A 286 13.45 0.33 -11.48
CA VAL A 286 11.99 0.28 -11.28
C VAL A 286 11.58 -0.84 -10.32
N GLY A 287 12.36 -1.92 -10.28
CA GLY A 287 12.17 -3.01 -9.34
C GLY A 287 13.46 -3.75 -9.01
N PHE A 288 13.46 -4.33 -7.82
CA PHE A 288 14.41 -5.32 -7.33
C PHE A 288 13.63 -6.39 -6.56
N LYS A 289 14.14 -7.63 -6.55
CA LYS A 289 13.45 -8.82 -6.03
C LYS A 289 13.87 -9.15 -4.61
N SER A 290 15.08 -8.82 -4.20
CA SER A 290 15.56 -8.99 -2.83
C SER A 290 16.51 -7.86 -2.44
N LEU A 291 16.90 -7.81 -1.17
CA LEU A 291 17.89 -6.84 -0.70
C LEU A 291 19.31 -7.09 -1.23
N ASP A 292 19.61 -8.34 -1.62
CA ASP A 292 20.92 -8.71 -2.17
C ASP A 292 21.16 -8.10 -3.56
N ASP A 293 20.08 -7.69 -4.22
CA ASP A 293 20.14 -6.94 -5.47
C ASP A 293 20.79 -5.57 -5.27
N LEU A 294 20.64 -4.96 -4.09
CA LEU A 294 21.21 -3.63 -3.76
C LEU A 294 22.74 -3.65 -3.62
N ASP A 295 23.37 -4.83 -3.60
CA ASP A 295 24.82 -4.94 -3.66
C ASP A 295 25.36 -4.73 -5.09
N LYS A 296 24.47 -4.72 -6.09
CA LYS A 296 24.81 -4.64 -7.52
C LYS A 296 24.59 -3.25 -8.14
N PHE A 297 23.82 -2.38 -7.50
CA PHE A 297 23.50 -1.05 -8.04
C PHE A 297 23.16 -0.06 -6.92
N THR A 298 23.20 1.23 -7.24
CA THR A 298 22.68 2.28 -6.36
C THR A 298 21.19 2.52 -6.58
N LEU A 299 20.41 2.50 -5.50
CA LEU A 299 18.98 2.75 -5.56
C LEU A 299 18.72 4.26 -5.51
N ARG A 300 18.00 4.79 -6.49
CA ARG A 300 17.59 6.19 -6.55
C ARG A 300 16.11 6.33 -6.25
N LEU A 301 15.78 7.25 -5.36
CA LEU A 301 14.40 7.58 -4.99
C LEU A 301 14.16 9.05 -5.29
N VAL A 302 13.04 9.35 -5.93
CA VAL A 302 12.67 10.73 -6.30
C VAL A 302 11.43 11.14 -5.55
N PHE A 303 11.56 12.20 -4.76
CA PHE A 303 10.51 12.74 -3.91
C PHE A 303 10.06 14.10 -4.44
N LYS A 304 8.73 14.30 -4.47
CA LYS A 304 8.09 15.57 -4.82
C LYS A 304 7.28 16.08 -3.66
N GLN A 305 7.41 17.37 -3.36
CA GLN A 305 6.55 18.05 -2.40
C GLN A 305 5.12 18.15 -2.94
N LYS A 306 4.12 17.78 -2.14
CA LYS A 306 2.72 17.71 -2.59
C LYS A 306 2.11 19.05 -2.96
N THR A 307 2.68 20.15 -2.48
CA THR A 307 2.27 21.52 -2.82
C THR A 307 2.64 21.92 -4.25
N MET A 308 3.60 21.23 -4.88
CA MET A 308 4.02 21.53 -6.25
C MET A 308 3.09 20.88 -7.27
N VAL A 309 2.60 21.68 -8.22
CA VAL A 309 1.61 21.24 -9.22
C VAL A 309 2.26 20.70 -10.50
N ASP A 310 3.59 20.63 -10.56
CA ASP A 310 4.30 20.31 -11.81
C ASP A 310 3.95 18.93 -12.41
N GLU A 311 3.64 18.93 -13.71
CA GLU A 311 3.31 17.71 -14.46
C GLU A 311 4.54 16.84 -14.74
N LEU A 312 5.70 17.48 -14.92
CA LEU A 312 6.99 16.84 -15.22
C LEU A 312 8.01 17.12 -14.11
N LEU A 313 8.81 16.11 -13.79
CA LEU A 313 9.77 16.16 -12.69
C LEU A 313 11.20 16.18 -13.23
N ILE A 314 11.97 17.17 -12.79
CA ILE A 314 13.38 17.38 -13.12
C ILE A 314 14.17 17.23 -11.82
N PRO A 315 14.96 16.15 -11.68
CA PRO A 315 15.79 15.92 -10.50
C PRO A 315 16.66 17.13 -10.16
N ASN A 316 16.73 17.48 -8.87
CA ASN A 316 17.47 18.62 -8.34
C ASN A 316 16.98 20.00 -8.77
N ASN A 317 15.79 20.08 -9.39
CA ASN A 317 15.14 21.34 -9.75
C ASN A 317 13.79 21.47 -9.03
N ASN A 318 12.79 20.67 -9.41
CA ASN A 318 11.45 20.67 -8.79
C ASN A 318 11.12 19.36 -8.05
N CYS A 319 12.08 18.45 -7.97
CA CYS A 319 12.00 17.26 -7.13
C CYS A 319 13.38 16.92 -6.54
N CYS A 320 13.38 16.25 -5.40
CA CYS A 320 14.61 15.80 -4.75
C CYS A 320 14.90 14.36 -5.14
N GLU A 321 16.05 14.12 -5.78
CA GLU A 321 16.58 12.78 -5.98
C GLU A 321 17.56 12.45 -4.87
N VAL A 322 17.33 11.33 -4.18
CA VAL A 322 18.22 10.79 -3.16
C VAL A 322 18.75 9.43 -3.59
N VAL A 323 19.94 9.08 -3.14
CA VAL A 323 20.64 7.84 -3.45
C VAL A 323 20.84 7.03 -2.17
N ILE A 324 20.47 5.76 -2.23
CA ILE A 324 20.78 4.75 -1.23
C ILE A 324 21.91 3.88 -1.79
N LYS A 325 23.05 3.90 -1.10
CA LYS A 325 24.36 3.46 -1.62
C LYS A 325 24.47 1.96 -1.70
N ASN A 326 23.97 1.29 -0.68
CA ASN A 326 24.14 -0.14 -0.48
C ASN A 326 23.05 -0.69 0.43
N LYS A 327 23.05 -2.01 0.56
CA LYS A 327 22.15 -2.76 1.42
C LYS A 327 22.17 -2.34 2.89
N LEU A 328 23.32 -1.94 3.43
CA LEU A 328 23.44 -1.53 4.84
C LEU A 328 22.67 -0.23 5.10
N GLU A 329 22.92 0.82 4.31
CA GLU A 329 22.20 2.09 4.41
C GLU A 329 20.70 1.91 4.17
N TYR A 330 20.33 1.02 3.25
CA TYR A 330 18.93 0.66 3.04
C TYR A 330 18.30 0.07 4.32
N MET A 331 18.98 -0.87 4.97
CA MET A 331 18.50 -1.49 6.21
C MET A 331 18.38 -0.51 7.36
N GLU A 332 19.33 0.42 7.48
CA GLU A 332 19.27 1.50 8.47
C GLU A 332 18.09 2.44 8.22
N THR A 333 17.78 2.72 6.95
CA THR A 333 16.74 3.69 6.57
C THR A 333 15.33 3.10 6.59
N PHE A 334 15.14 1.88 6.08
CA PHE A 334 13.82 1.29 5.83
C PHE A 334 13.55 0.01 6.63
N GLY A 335 14.57 -0.59 7.26
CA GLY A 335 14.46 -1.87 7.94
C GLY A 335 14.20 -3.06 7.01
N ARG A 336 14.02 -4.26 7.58
CA ARG A 336 13.83 -5.52 6.83
C ARG A 336 12.45 -5.72 6.20
N LEU A 337 11.46 -4.92 6.60
CA LEU A 337 10.07 -5.08 6.18
C LEU A 337 9.85 -4.71 4.70
N ALA A 338 10.67 -3.81 4.17
CA ALA A 338 10.67 -3.41 2.77
C ALA A 338 11.73 -4.18 1.96
N ASP A 339 11.75 -5.52 2.03
CA ASP A 339 12.77 -6.36 1.35
C ASP A 339 12.67 -6.40 -0.19
N THR A 340 11.59 -5.87 -0.76
CA THR A 340 11.35 -5.82 -2.20
C THR A 340 10.91 -4.43 -2.63
N SER A 341 11.14 -4.11 -3.90
CA SER A 341 10.67 -2.87 -4.53
C SER A 341 9.17 -2.60 -4.34
N SER A 342 8.32 -3.63 -4.39
CA SER A 342 6.88 -3.50 -4.17
C SER A 342 6.53 -3.16 -2.73
N LYS A 343 7.21 -3.78 -1.76
CA LYS A 343 7.02 -3.46 -0.34
C LYS A 343 7.57 -2.06 -0.02
N LEU A 344 8.70 -1.66 -0.59
CA LEU A 344 9.23 -0.31 -0.43
C LEU A 344 8.29 0.76 -0.96
N ARG A 345 7.74 0.57 -2.17
CA ARG A 345 6.75 1.51 -2.74
C ARG A 345 5.52 1.64 -1.84
N LYS A 346 5.04 0.53 -1.27
CA LYS A 346 3.93 0.55 -0.30
C LYS A 346 4.33 1.26 1.00
N TYR A 347 5.52 0.99 1.51
CA TYR A 347 6.08 1.61 2.72
C TYR A 347 6.17 3.13 2.58
N LEU A 348 6.61 3.62 1.41
CA LEU A 348 6.76 5.04 1.10
C LEU A 348 5.50 5.68 0.51
N ASN A 349 4.38 4.96 0.47
CA ASN A 349 3.11 5.47 -0.02
C ASN A 349 2.42 6.30 1.07
N GLY A 350 2.57 7.63 1.04
CA GLY A 350 1.94 8.48 2.05
C GLY A 350 2.38 9.94 1.99
N ASP A 351 2.04 10.67 3.04
CA ASP A 351 2.62 11.97 3.34
C ASP A 351 3.82 11.79 4.27
N LEU A 352 4.99 12.21 3.81
CA LEU A 352 6.24 11.96 4.51
C LEU A 352 7.12 13.20 4.54
N ASN A 353 7.87 13.34 5.62
CA ASN A 353 8.97 14.28 5.74
C ASN A 353 10.27 13.48 5.64
N ILE A 354 11.14 13.86 4.71
CA ILE A 354 12.49 13.26 4.61
C ILE A 354 13.52 14.28 5.07
N THR A 355 14.41 13.84 5.93
CA THR A 355 15.64 14.55 6.23
C THR A 355 16.73 13.98 5.34
N VAL A 356 17.29 14.81 4.48
CA VAL A 356 18.35 14.45 3.53
C VAL A 356 19.65 15.11 3.92
N LYS A 357 20.78 14.47 3.61
CA LYS A 357 22.11 15.03 3.82
C LYS A 357 23.00 14.83 2.60
N LYS A 358 24.03 15.67 2.48
CA LYS A 358 25.06 15.50 1.46
C LYS A 358 25.86 14.24 1.76
N TRP A 359 26.00 13.39 0.76
CA TRP A 359 26.91 12.27 0.75
C TRP A 359 28.03 12.56 -0.23
N LYS A 360 29.25 12.65 0.31
CA LYS A 360 30.47 12.71 -0.49
C LYS A 360 30.71 11.34 -1.12
N TYR A 361 30.77 11.28 -2.45
CA TYR A 361 31.04 10.04 -3.18
C TYR A 361 32.19 10.22 -4.17
N GLU A 362 32.93 9.14 -4.37
CA GLU A 362 34.04 9.09 -5.31
C GLU A 362 33.57 8.55 -6.66
N ILE A 363 34.00 9.21 -7.73
CA ILE A 363 33.79 8.90 -9.13
C ILE A 363 35.16 8.67 -9.74
N ARG A 364 35.67 7.44 -9.66
CA ARG A 364 36.95 7.04 -10.28
C ARG A 364 38.10 8.02 -10.03
N GLY A 365 38.29 8.44 -8.77
CA GLY A 365 39.33 9.39 -8.37
C GLY A 365 38.89 10.85 -8.27
N TYR A 366 37.64 11.17 -8.62
CA TYR A 366 37.02 12.49 -8.44
C TYR A 366 35.95 12.45 -7.35
N ASP A 367 36.04 13.32 -6.36
CA ASP A 367 34.99 13.58 -5.38
C ASP A 367 33.82 14.35 -6.00
N SER A 368 32.62 14.00 -5.60
CA SER A 368 31.41 14.80 -5.84
C SER A 368 30.40 14.58 -4.70
N PHE A 369 29.19 15.12 -4.83
CA PHE A 369 28.14 14.97 -3.82
C PHE A 369 26.79 14.56 -4.39
N LYS A 370 26.06 13.73 -3.65
CA LYS A 370 24.64 13.42 -3.86
C LYS A 370 23.85 13.57 -2.58
N TRP A 371 22.53 13.66 -2.68
CA TRP A 371 21.66 13.57 -1.51
C TRP A 371 21.47 12.11 -1.10
N THR A 372 21.53 11.83 0.20
CA THR A 372 21.07 10.56 0.79
C THR A 372 20.04 10.84 1.88
N ILE A 373 19.24 9.84 2.23
CA ILE A 373 18.29 9.93 3.34
C ILE A 373 19.06 9.75 4.65
N GLU A 374 18.84 10.66 5.58
CA GLU A 374 19.28 10.51 6.98
C GLU A 374 18.14 10.03 7.88
N LYS A 375 16.94 10.56 7.66
CA LYS A 375 15.78 10.23 8.50
C LYS A 375 14.50 10.29 7.67
N LEU A 376 13.55 9.43 7.99
CA LEU A 376 12.22 9.42 7.40
C LEU A 376 11.16 9.48 8.49
N ASP A 377 10.33 10.52 8.44
CA ASP A 377 9.23 10.74 9.37
C ASP A 377 7.91 10.66 8.62
N PHE A 378 7.04 9.73 8.99
CA PHE A 378 5.69 9.68 8.46
C PHE A 378 4.86 10.74 9.16
N ASN A 379 4.23 11.63 8.39
CA ASN A 379 3.24 12.52 8.98
C ASN A 379 2.09 11.60 9.42
N PRO A 380 1.77 11.51 10.74
CA PRO A 380 0.53 10.88 11.14
C PRO A 380 -0.54 11.63 10.36
N GLU A 381 -1.36 10.90 9.59
CA GLU A 381 -2.41 11.53 8.80
C GLU A 381 -3.04 12.59 9.68
N MET A 382 -2.86 13.88 9.33
CA MET A 382 -3.65 14.90 9.99
C MET A 382 -5.07 14.40 9.77
N PRO A 383 -5.87 14.15 10.83
CA PRO A 383 -7.25 13.77 10.65
C PRO A 383 -7.77 14.78 9.66
N VAL A 384 -8.15 14.31 8.47
CA VAL A 384 -8.65 15.17 7.42
C VAL A 384 -9.81 15.85 8.11
N LYS A 385 -9.61 17.12 8.52
CA LYS A 385 -10.70 18.00 8.87
C LYS A 385 -11.42 18.10 7.55
N GLU A 386 -12.36 17.18 7.32
CA GLU A 386 -13.43 17.42 6.38
C GLU A 386 -13.91 18.81 6.76
N LYS A 387 -13.61 19.77 5.88
CA LYS A 387 -14.28 21.05 5.93
C LYS A 387 -15.75 20.67 5.76
N VAL A 388 -16.45 20.56 6.89
CA VAL A 388 -17.90 20.60 6.94
C VAL A 388 -18.27 21.80 6.08
N PRO A 389 -18.95 21.61 4.94
CA PRO A 389 -19.37 22.74 4.14
C PRO A 389 -20.26 23.60 5.04
N GLU A 390 -19.92 24.88 5.18
CA GLU A 390 -20.77 25.87 5.83
C GLU A 390 -22.16 25.77 5.20
N GLN A 391 -23.09 25.11 5.91
CA GLN A 391 -24.49 25.10 5.53
C GLN A 391 -25.01 26.51 5.73
N GLY A 392 -25.66 27.01 4.68
CA GLY A 392 -26.24 28.34 4.62
C GLY A 392 -27.07 28.66 5.86
N LYS A 393 -26.84 29.86 6.37
CA LYS A 393 -27.70 30.57 7.30
C LYS A 393 -29.15 30.49 6.80
N CYS A 394 -30.00 29.80 7.54
CA CYS A 394 -31.43 30.08 7.55
C CYS A 394 -31.79 30.45 8.99
N SER A 395 -32.17 31.71 9.18
CA SER A 395 -32.60 32.26 10.45
C SER A 395 -33.87 31.55 10.93
N ASN A 396 -33.81 30.97 12.13
CA ASN A 396 -34.83 31.18 13.15
C ASN A 396 -34.24 30.92 14.54
N ARG A 397 -34.31 31.96 15.37
CA ARG A 397 -33.91 31.96 16.77
C ARG A 397 -34.82 31.03 17.56
N TYR A 398 -34.23 30.04 18.23
CA TYR A 398 -34.63 29.68 19.59
C TYR A 398 -33.37 29.30 20.36
N ASP A 399 -33.11 30.05 21.43
CA ASP A 399 -32.10 29.76 22.44
C ASP A 399 -32.40 28.43 23.13
N PHE A 400 -31.43 27.52 23.16
CA PHE A 400 -31.26 26.60 24.27
C PHE A 400 -29.77 26.26 24.43
N ASN A 401 -29.17 26.82 25.49
CA ASN A 401 -28.04 26.23 26.17
C ASN A 401 -28.39 24.78 26.54
N SER A 402 -27.54 23.80 26.20
CA SER A 402 -27.06 22.73 27.11
C SER A 402 -26.61 21.45 26.37
N ILE A 403 -25.46 20.95 26.82
CA ILE A 403 -24.95 19.57 26.82
C ILE A 403 -24.31 19.03 25.53
N ASN A 404 -22.98 18.93 25.60
CA ASN A 404 -22.18 17.95 24.87
C ASN A 404 -22.65 16.53 25.26
N PHE A 405 -23.39 15.86 24.38
CA PHE A 405 -23.43 14.39 24.34
C PHE A 405 -22.64 13.96 23.10
N ILE A 406 -21.33 13.83 23.27
CA ILE A 406 -20.56 12.89 22.45
C ILE A 406 -20.82 11.54 23.10
N ASP A 407 -21.57 10.69 22.40
CA ASP A 407 -21.79 9.31 22.79
C ASP A 407 -20.45 8.55 22.66
N GLU A 408 -19.71 8.45 23.77
CA GLU A 408 -18.43 7.74 23.91
C GLU A 408 -18.57 6.20 23.88
N SER A 409 -19.76 5.66 23.60
CA SER A 409 -20.10 4.27 23.98
C SER A 409 -19.77 3.14 22.98
N THR A 410 -19.15 3.37 21.81
CA THR A 410 -19.00 2.26 20.82
C THR A 410 -17.68 2.20 20.05
N ARG A 411 -16.53 2.36 20.70
CA ARG A 411 -15.26 1.86 20.14
C ARG A 411 -14.70 0.76 21.04
N ASP A 412 -14.54 -0.44 20.48
CA ASP A 412 -13.90 -1.57 21.15
C ASP A 412 -12.53 -1.11 21.69
N GLN A 413 -12.26 -1.36 22.97
CA GLN A 413 -11.05 -0.89 23.62
C GLN A 413 -9.89 -1.84 23.30
N VAL A 414 -8.73 -1.29 22.91
CA VAL A 414 -7.49 -2.06 22.74
C VAL A 414 -6.88 -2.35 24.11
N ILE A 415 -6.67 -3.62 24.44
CA ILE A 415 -6.14 -4.05 25.75
C ILE A 415 -5.15 -5.22 25.61
N GLN A 416 -4.40 -5.51 26.67
CA GLN A 416 -3.74 -6.79 26.89
C GLN A 416 -4.64 -7.75 27.67
N PHE A 417 -4.35 -9.05 27.58
CA PHE A 417 -5.12 -10.09 28.26
C PHE A 417 -5.16 -9.88 29.78
N LYS A 418 -4.06 -9.46 30.41
CA LYS A 418 -3.98 -9.11 31.84
C LYS A 418 -4.93 -7.96 32.26
N ASP A 419 -5.24 -7.07 31.33
CA ASP A 419 -6.03 -5.85 31.57
C ASP A 419 -7.53 -6.07 31.33
N MET A 420 -7.93 -7.27 30.93
CA MET A 420 -9.33 -7.62 30.72
C MET A 420 -10.11 -7.58 32.03
N ILE A 421 -11.22 -6.84 32.06
CA ILE A 421 -12.09 -6.68 33.23
C ILE A 421 -13.56 -6.76 32.80
N ILE A 422 -14.21 -7.87 33.14
CA ILE A 422 -15.66 -8.07 33.03
C ILE A 422 -16.25 -7.83 34.43
N GLU A 423 -17.07 -6.80 34.56
CA GLU A 423 -17.58 -6.31 35.86
C GLU A 423 -18.69 -7.19 36.43
N GLU A 424 -19.58 -7.70 35.58
CA GLU A 424 -20.75 -8.46 36.01
C GLU A 424 -20.89 -9.76 35.21
N GLU A 425 -21.31 -10.84 35.89
CA GLU A 425 -21.67 -12.06 35.19
C GLU A 425 -22.76 -11.81 34.15
N ASN A 426 -22.67 -12.50 33.03
CA ASN A 426 -23.55 -12.34 31.88
C ASN A 426 -23.51 -10.99 31.12
N THR A 427 -22.71 -10.01 31.55
CA THR A 427 -22.48 -8.81 30.74
C THR A 427 -21.41 -9.08 29.68
N ALA A 428 -21.66 -8.61 28.46
CA ALA A 428 -20.70 -8.72 27.36
C ALA A 428 -19.90 -7.42 27.26
N LYS A 429 -18.57 -7.53 27.25
CA LYS A 429 -17.65 -6.44 26.89
C LYS A 429 -16.93 -6.76 25.60
N PHE A 430 -16.55 -5.71 24.87
CA PHE A 430 -15.91 -5.82 23.56
C PHE A 430 -14.51 -5.23 23.62
N TYR A 431 -13.54 -6.00 23.15
CA TYR A 431 -12.12 -5.67 23.21
C TYR A 431 -11.42 -5.99 21.91
N ILE A 432 -10.33 -5.28 21.66
CA ILE A 432 -9.33 -5.60 20.65
C ILE A 432 -8.08 -6.10 21.37
N VAL A 433 -7.60 -7.29 21.02
CA VAL A 433 -6.39 -7.89 21.58
C VAL A 433 -5.47 -8.29 20.44
N PHE A 434 -4.17 -8.05 20.62
CA PHE A 434 -3.15 -8.55 19.71
C PHE A 434 -2.58 -9.85 20.25
N GLY A 435 -2.66 -10.92 19.46
CA GLY A 435 -2.33 -12.26 19.92
C GLY A 435 -1.42 -13.00 18.96
N TYR A 436 -0.54 -13.81 19.53
CA TYR A 436 0.23 -14.83 18.85
C TYR A 436 -0.56 -16.15 18.84
N LEU A 437 -0.83 -16.69 17.65
CA LEU A 437 -1.61 -17.91 17.51
C LEU A 437 -0.76 -19.14 17.89
N LEU A 438 -1.15 -19.82 18.95
CA LEU A 438 -0.47 -21.01 19.45
C LEU A 438 -1.05 -22.29 18.86
N ALA A 439 -2.37 -22.45 18.88
CA ALA A 439 -3.03 -23.68 18.48
C ALA A 439 -4.40 -23.44 17.83
N CYS A 440 -4.83 -24.39 17.00
CA CYS A 440 -6.11 -24.36 16.28
C CYS A 440 -6.75 -25.76 16.22
N SER A 441 -8.03 -25.87 16.59
CA SER A 441 -8.81 -27.11 16.48
C SER A 441 -10.20 -26.87 15.90
N THR A 442 -10.58 -27.69 14.94
CA THR A 442 -11.92 -27.75 14.34
C THR A 442 -12.67 -29.01 14.75
N ASP A 443 -12.33 -29.60 15.91
CA ASP A 443 -12.93 -30.88 16.34
C ASP A 443 -14.41 -30.71 16.77
N ASN A 444 -14.85 -29.48 17.03
CA ASN A 444 -16.25 -29.18 17.33
C ASN A 444 -17.04 -28.88 16.04
N SER A 445 -18.23 -29.45 15.88
CA SER A 445 -19.05 -29.30 14.67
C SER A 445 -19.60 -27.89 14.43
N ASN A 446 -19.63 -27.04 15.46
CA ASN A 446 -20.30 -25.73 15.39
C ASN A 446 -19.30 -24.56 15.30
N TYR A 447 -18.07 -24.76 15.75
CA TYR A 447 -17.05 -23.71 15.79
C TYR A 447 -15.62 -24.27 15.81
N ALA A 448 -14.67 -23.45 15.35
CA ALA A 448 -13.25 -23.64 15.57
C ALA A 448 -12.84 -23.09 16.94
N ASN A 449 -11.76 -23.63 17.50
CA ASN A 449 -11.13 -23.13 18.70
C ASN A 449 -9.72 -22.67 18.37
N PHE A 450 -9.39 -21.46 18.80
CA PHE A 450 -8.05 -20.91 18.78
C PHE A 450 -7.52 -20.78 20.20
N VAL A 451 -6.21 -20.95 20.33
CA VAL A 451 -5.48 -20.60 21.56
C VAL A 451 -4.47 -19.53 21.17
N PHE A 452 -4.55 -18.38 21.81
CA PHE A 452 -3.66 -17.25 21.62
C PHE A 452 -2.87 -16.96 22.89
N THR A 453 -1.78 -16.20 22.75
CA THR A 453 -1.09 -15.54 23.86
C THR A 453 -0.65 -14.14 23.45
N ASP A 454 -0.70 -13.19 24.37
CA ASP A 454 -0.01 -11.90 24.26
C ASP A 454 1.17 -11.81 25.25
N PHE A 455 1.55 -12.95 25.83
CA PHE A 455 2.56 -13.10 26.87
C PHE A 455 2.28 -12.29 28.13
N THR A 456 1.01 -12.00 28.41
CA THR A 456 0.57 -11.44 29.68
C THR A 456 -0.29 -12.44 30.45
N THR A 457 -0.44 -12.23 31.74
CA THR A 457 -1.08 -13.17 32.65
C THR A 457 -2.40 -12.61 33.17
N ASN A 458 -3.49 -13.38 33.06
CA ASN A 458 -4.78 -13.05 33.67
C ASN A 458 -5.24 -14.15 34.64
N ARG A 459 -5.09 -13.87 35.94
CA ARG A 459 -5.53 -14.74 37.05
C ARG A 459 -6.91 -14.37 37.61
N LYS A 460 -7.55 -13.32 37.08
CA LYS A 460 -8.82 -12.80 37.62
C LYS A 460 -9.99 -13.72 37.31
N TYR A 461 -9.92 -14.42 36.17
CA TYR A 461 -11.01 -15.25 35.69
C TYR A 461 -10.52 -16.66 35.42
N GLU A 462 -11.29 -17.64 35.86
CA GLU A 462 -11.12 -19.01 35.37
C GLU A 462 -11.52 -19.07 33.90
N GLN A 463 -10.83 -19.88 33.11
CA GLN A 463 -11.15 -20.06 31.70
C GLN A 463 -11.16 -21.54 31.34
N LYS A 464 -11.80 -21.85 30.22
CA LYS A 464 -11.74 -23.20 29.66
C LYS A 464 -10.29 -23.58 29.35
N TYR A 465 -10.00 -24.87 29.51
CA TYR A 465 -8.68 -25.44 29.23
C TYR A 465 -8.13 -24.98 27.86
N THR A 466 -6.93 -24.40 27.90
CA THR A 466 -6.12 -24.02 26.74
C THR A 466 -5.19 -25.18 26.35
N PHE A 467 -5.54 -25.82 25.23
CA PHE A 467 -4.81 -26.96 24.67
C PHE A 467 -3.56 -26.50 23.91
N ASP A 468 -2.56 -27.38 23.84
CA ASP A 468 -1.30 -27.22 23.08
C ASP A 468 -0.65 -25.83 23.19
N ARG A 469 -0.71 -25.25 24.40
CA ARG A 469 -0.26 -23.88 24.73
C ARG A 469 1.25 -23.74 24.92
N TYR A 470 2.03 -24.23 23.97
CA TYR A 470 3.47 -24.11 24.00
C TYR A 470 3.99 -23.39 22.76
N ILE A 471 5.20 -22.87 22.84
CA ILE A 471 5.83 -22.11 21.75
C ILE A 471 6.92 -22.96 21.13
N ASN A 472 6.71 -23.37 19.88
CA ASN A 472 7.53 -24.27 19.06
C ASN A 472 7.73 -25.68 19.62
N ASP A 473 8.10 -25.81 20.89
CA ASP A 473 8.40 -27.05 21.57
C ASP A 473 7.63 -27.20 22.89
N TYR A 474 7.42 -28.45 23.32
CA TYR A 474 6.73 -28.77 24.57
C TYR A 474 7.46 -28.28 25.83
N ASN A 475 8.75 -27.94 25.73
CA ASN A 475 9.53 -27.45 26.85
C ASN A 475 9.19 -25.99 27.18
N THR A 476 8.78 -25.23 26.17
CA THR A 476 8.36 -23.83 26.28
C THR A 476 6.85 -23.75 26.46
N LYS A 477 6.34 -24.45 27.48
CA LYS A 477 4.91 -24.49 27.79
C LYS A 477 4.50 -23.26 28.61
N LEU A 478 3.43 -22.60 28.18
CA LEU A 478 2.84 -21.48 28.91
C LEU A 478 1.91 -21.99 30.00
N ASP A 479 1.68 -21.16 31.02
CA ASP A 479 0.64 -21.41 32.00
C ASP A 479 -0.76 -21.17 31.40
N HIS A 480 -1.78 -21.73 32.06
CA HIS A 480 -3.15 -21.58 31.60
C HIS A 480 -3.63 -20.13 31.65
N ASP A 481 -3.13 -19.34 32.59
CA ASP A 481 -3.41 -17.91 32.74
C ASP A 481 -2.59 -17.01 31.81
N GLN A 482 -1.63 -17.56 31.06
CA GLN A 482 -0.79 -16.86 30.07
C GLN A 482 -1.27 -17.03 28.63
N SER A 483 -2.28 -17.87 28.42
CA SER A 483 -2.90 -18.13 27.12
C SER A 483 -4.40 -17.93 27.25
N PHE A 484 -5.08 -17.69 26.14
CA PHE A 484 -6.53 -17.54 26.15
C PHE A 484 -7.18 -18.27 24.98
N ARG A 485 -8.28 -18.97 25.28
CA ARG A 485 -9.05 -19.73 24.29
C ARG A 485 -10.13 -18.86 23.68
N VAL A 486 -10.10 -18.71 22.36
CA VAL A 486 -11.08 -17.95 21.58
C VAL A 486 -11.85 -18.92 20.70
N ILE A 487 -13.18 -18.87 20.79
CA ILE A 487 -14.07 -19.61 19.91
C ILE A 487 -14.19 -18.85 18.59
N SER A 488 -14.32 -19.55 17.46
CA SER A 488 -14.65 -18.97 16.16
C SER A 488 -15.71 -19.68 15.34
N TYR A 489 -16.73 -18.96 14.91
CA TYR A 489 -17.77 -19.53 14.04
C TYR A 489 -17.17 -19.88 12.68
N TYR A 490 -17.65 -20.97 12.07
CA TYR A 490 -17.02 -21.51 10.86
C TYR A 490 -16.97 -20.55 9.68
N ASN A 491 -17.95 -19.66 9.53
CA ASN A 491 -17.92 -18.61 8.51
C ASN A 491 -16.72 -17.67 8.70
N HIS A 492 -16.45 -17.21 9.92
CA HIS A 492 -15.30 -16.36 10.24
C HIS A 492 -13.98 -17.14 10.17
N PHE A 493 -13.96 -18.35 10.72
CA PHE A 493 -12.81 -19.26 10.63
C PHE A 493 -12.39 -19.48 9.18
N ASN A 494 -13.33 -19.79 8.29
CA ASN A 494 -13.03 -20.06 6.88
C ASN A 494 -12.43 -18.82 6.19
N GLU A 495 -12.97 -17.63 6.46
CA GLU A 495 -12.42 -16.38 5.92
C GLU A 495 -10.97 -16.16 6.39
N PHE A 496 -10.74 -16.27 7.70
CA PHE A 496 -9.39 -16.16 8.28
C PHE A 496 -8.44 -17.22 7.71
N ASN A 497 -8.90 -18.46 7.60
CA ASN A 497 -8.13 -19.59 7.10
C ASN A 497 -7.72 -19.42 5.62
N MET A 498 -8.57 -18.79 4.79
CA MET A 498 -8.18 -18.42 3.42
C MET A 498 -7.06 -17.37 3.40
N LYS A 499 -7.12 -16.37 4.30
CA LYS A 499 -6.05 -15.36 4.42
C LYS A 499 -4.74 -16.01 4.85
N VAL A 500 -4.77 -16.96 5.80
CA VAL A 500 -3.61 -17.76 6.21
C VAL A 500 -3.05 -18.54 5.03
N LYS A 501 -3.91 -19.26 4.28
CA LYS A 501 -3.50 -20.03 3.10
C LYS A 501 -2.86 -19.16 2.03
N ALA A 502 -3.39 -17.98 1.78
CA ALA A 502 -2.83 -17.03 0.82
C ALA A 502 -1.42 -16.56 1.23
N LYS A 503 -1.18 -16.35 2.53
CA LYS A 503 0.11 -15.87 3.04
C LYS A 503 1.17 -16.97 3.18
N TYR A 504 0.79 -18.12 3.72
CA TYR A 504 1.72 -19.20 4.08
C TYR A 504 1.71 -20.37 3.09
N GLY A 505 0.86 -20.34 2.06
CA GLY A 505 0.69 -21.43 1.10
C GLY A 505 -0.04 -22.67 1.64
N LYS A 506 -0.39 -22.66 2.93
CA LYS A 506 -1.06 -23.75 3.66
C LYS A 506 -2.17 -23.18 4.53
N ASP A 507 -3.30 -23.87 4.57
CA ASP A 507 -4.34 -23.57 5.55
C ASP A 507 -3.98 -24.12 6.93
N LEU A 508 -4.69 -23.66 7.96
CA LEU A 508 -4.45 -24.04 9.37
C LEU A 508 -4.62 -25.54 9.59
N ASN A 509 -5.54 -26.20 8.87
CA ASN A 509 -5.72 -27.65 8.98
C ASN A 509 -4.50 -28.39 8.43
N ALA A 510 -3.95 -27.95 7.30
CA ALA A 510 -2.70 -28.50 6.77
C ALA A 510 -1.50 -28.21 7.68
N MET A 511 -1.45 -27.03 8.31
CA MET A 511 -0.41 -26.65 9.28
C MET A 511 -0.41 -27.54 10.52
N VAL A 512 -1.58 -27.80 11.09
CA VAL A 512 -1.80 -28.70 12.23
C VAL A 512 -1.38 -30.13 11.88
N ASN A 513 -1.76 -30.61 10.69
CA ASN A 513 -1.52 -32.00 10.28
C ASN A 513 -0.11 -32.27 9.72
N GLU A 514 0.76 -31.26 9.63
CA GLU A 514 2.10 -31.40 9.03
C GLU A 514 2.98 -32.43 9.76
N ASN A 515 2.79 -32.58 11.07
CA ASN A 515 3.47 -33.57 11.89
C ASN A 515 2.54 -34.76 12.17
N SER A 516 2.08 -35.45 11.13
CA SER A 516 1.03 -36.50 11.20
C SER A 516 1.31 -37.68 12.15
N GLN A 517 2.48 -37.73 12.78
CA GLN A 517 2.86 -38.72 13.80
C GLN A 517 2.41 -38.34 15.22
N ILE A 518 2.05 -37.08 15.47
CA ILE A 518 1.59 -36.58 16.77
C ILE A 518 0.27 -35.85 16.55
N ALA A 519 -0.75 -36.18 17.33
CA ALA A 519 -2.04 -35.48 17.31
C ALA A 519 -1.93 -34.11 17.99
N ASP A 520 -1.11 -33.24 17.40
CA ASP A 520 -0.77 -31.91 17.90
C ASP A 520 -1.59 -30.85 17.16
N LYS A 521 -2.26 -29.94 17.89
CA LYS A 521 -3.01 -28.82 17.34
C LYS A 521 -2.21 -27.51 17.30
N ASN A 522 -0.95 -27.54 17.68
CA ASN A 522 -0.07 -26.37 17.74
C ASN A 522 0.36 -25.89 16.34
N VAL A 523 0.31 -24.57 16.13
CA VAL A 523 0.74 -23.86 14.92
C VAL A 523 1.73 -22.73 15.24
N SER A 524 2.25 -22.66 16.47
CA SER A 524 3.12 -21.58 16.92
C SER A 524 4.39 -21.45 16.07
N LYS A 525 4.93 -22.55 15.52
CA LYS A 525 6.11 -22.52 14.62
C LYS A 525 5.99 -21.61 13.40
N TYR A 526 4.78 -21.25 12.99
CA TYR A 526 4.55 -20.39 11.81
C TYR A 526 4.56 -18.90 12.11
N GLY A 527 4.66 -18.51 13.38
CA GLY A 527 4.84 -17.10 13.73
C GLY A 527 3.60 -16.23 13.45
N ILE A 528 2.38 -16.80 13.56
CA ILE A 528 1.15 -16.12 13.13
C ILE A 528 0.72 -15.09 14.19
N LEU A 529 0.81 -13.80 13.83
CA LEU A 529 0.36 -12.67 14.65
C LEU A 529 -0.99 -12.17 14.15
N CYS A 530 -1.91 -11.94 15.08
CA CYS A 530 -3.28 -11.53 14.77
C CYS A 530 -3.73 -10.32 15.57
N ARG A 531 -4.59 -9.52 14.94
CA ARG A 531 -5.49 -8.56 15.59
C ARG A 531 -6.84 -9.23 15.79
N ILE A 532 -7.31 -9.31 17.02
CA ILE A 532 -8.51 -10.07 17.39
C ILE A 532 -9.52 -9.09 17.98
N VAL A 533 -10.67 -8.95 17.32
CA VAL A 533 -11.82 -8.23 17.87
C VAL A 533 -12.72 -9.26 18.55
N MET A 534 -12.99 -9.09 19.83
CA MET A 534 -13.58 -10.15 20.65
C MET A 534 -14.68 -9.65 21.58
N LYS A 535 -15.72 -10.49 21.72
CA LYS A 535 -16.79 -10.39 22.70
C LYS A 535 -16.43 -11.29 23.90
N CYS A 536 -16.26 -10.66 25.05
CA CYS A 536 -15.88 -11.33 26.30
C CYS A 536 -17.09 -11.36 27.24
N LYS A 537 -17.42 -12.53 27.77
CA LYS A 537 -18.54 -12.72 28.71
C LYS A 537 -18.17 -13.76 29.75
N LEU A 538 -18.54 -13.54 31.00
CA LEU A 538 -18.49 -14.58 32.04
C LEU A 538 -19.75 -15.44 31.98
N TYR A 539 -19.57 -16.75 31.95
CA TYR A 539 -20.63 -17.74 32.03
C TYR A 539 -20.31 -18.74 33.13
N GLN A 540 -21.11 -18.74 34.21
CA GLN A 540 -20.86 -19.55 35.41
C GLN A 540 -19.44 -19.32 35.95
N SER A 541 -19.06 -18.04 36.08
CA SER A 541 -17.72 -17.61 36.50
C SER A 541 -16.54 -18.03 35.59
N VAL A 542 -16.82 -18.70 34.46
CA VAL A 542 -15.81 -19.06 33.45
C VAL A 542 -15.80 -18.04 32.32
N LEU A 543 -14.61 -17.57 31.95
CA LEU A 543 -14.36 -16.67 30.84
C LEU A 543 -14.67 -17.34 29.51
N ASN A 544 -15.59 -16.73 28.76
CA ASN A 544 -15.93 -17.13 27.40
C ASN A 544 -15.57 -16.00 26.43
N LEU A 545 -14.69 -16.32 25.47
CA LEU A 545 -14.20 -15.39 24.46
C LEU A 545 -14.69 -15.86 23.09
N VAL A 546 -15.47 -15.02 22.43
CA VAL A 546 -15.95 -15.24 21.07
C VAL A 546 -15.36 -14.15 20.19
N GLU A 547 -14.68 -14.52 19.14
CA GLU A 547 -14.22 -13.57 18.14
C GLU A 547 -15.41 -12.92 17.40
N ARG A 548 -15.23 -11.69 16.98
CA ARG A 548 -16.09 -11.03 15.99
C ARG A 548 -15.37 -10.85 14.68
N ASP A 549 -14.06 -10.65 14.76
CA ASP A 549 -13.17 -10.50 13.62
C ASP A 549 -11.74 -10.91 14.00
N ILE A 550 -11.01 -11.49 13.05
CA ILE A 550 -9.60 -11.86 13.20
C ILE A 550 -8.87 -11.47 11.92
N GLU A 551 -7.86 -10.63 12.08
CA GLU A 551 -7.04 -10.13 10.99
C GLU A 551 -5.58 -10.55 11.17
N LEU A 552 -4.96 -10.99 10.08
CA LEU A 552 -3.54 -11.30 10.05
C LEU A 552 -2.72 -10.01 10.04
N LEU A 553 -1.75 -9.92 10.95
CA LEU A 553 -0.82 -8.79 10.99
C LEU A 553 0.29 -9.01 9.96
N ASP A 554 0.04 -8.48 8.75
CA ASP A 554 0.98 -8.54 7.63
C ASP A 554 1.72 -7.22 7.43
N ASN A 555 1.09 -6.09 7.77
CA ASN A 555 1.63 -4.75 7.60
C ASN A 555 1.36 -3.89 8.84
N LEU A 556 2.41 -3.33 9.46
CA LEU A 556 2.29 -2.45 10.63
C LEU A 556 1.67 -1.07 10.33
N HIS A 557 1.38 -0.78 9.05
CA HIS A 557 0.92 0.54 8.60
C HIS A 557 -0.59 0.77 8.73
N GLU A 558 -1.39 -0.30 8.82
CA GLU A 558 -2.85 -0.22 8.99
C GLU A 558 -3.26 -0.03 10.46
N LEU A 559 -2.28 -0.03 11.38
CA LEU A 559 -2.50 0.11 12.81
C LEU A 559 -2.64 1.57 13.22
N SER A 560 -3.65 1.84 14.04
CA SER A 560 -3.80 3.12 14.71
C SER A 560 -2.61 3.40 15.65
N ILE A 561 -2.38 4.68 15.97
CA ILE A 561 -1.29 5.10 16.85
C ILE A 561 -1.37 4.40 18.23
N GLY A 562 -2.58 4.14 18.73
CA GLY A 562 -2.80 3.45 20.00
C GLY A 562 -2.49 1.95 19.98
N GLU A 563 -2.52 1.31 18.82
CA GLU A 563 -2.30 -0.15 18.67
C GLU A 563 -0.81 -0.51 18.54
N LYS A 564 0.01 0.40 18.00
CA LYS A 564 1.45 0.17 17.74
C LYS A 564 2.27 -0.29 18.97
N PRO A 565 2.08 0.24 20.19
CA PRO A 565 2.82 -0.21 21.36
C PRO A 565 2.61 -1.69 21.67
N TYR A 566 1.36 -2.17 21.58
CA TYR A 566 0.98 -3.55 21.88
C TYR A 566 1.63 -4.54 20.92
N ILE A 567 1.63 -4.22 19.62
CA ILE A 567 2.26 -5.08 18.62
C ILE A 567 3.78 -5.06 18.73
N LYS A 568 4.38 -3.90 19.02
CA LYS A 568 5.84 -3.82 19.24
C LYS A 568 6.26 -4.71 20.41
N GLU A 569 5.52 -4.68 21.51
CA GLU A 569 5.78 -5.55 22.67
C GLU A 569 5.60 -7.03 22.29
N LEU A 570 4.50 -7.37 21.62
CA LEU A 570 4.22 -8.73 21.16
C LEU A 570 5.33 -9.25 20.24
N PHE A 571 5.75 -8.45 19.26
CA PHE A 571 6.80 -8.81 18.31
C PHE A 571 8.12 -9.09 19.03
N ASN A 572 8.55 -8.18 19.92
CA ASN A 572 9.78 -8.35 20.71
C ASN A 572 9.77 -9.64 21.54
N LYS A 573 8.61 -10.06 22.05
CA LYS A 573 8.47 -11.31 22.82
C LYS A 573 8.43 -12.56 21.92
N THR A 574 7.92 -12.43 20.70
CA THR A 574 7.90 -13.54 19.73
C THR A 574 9.21 -13.72 18.97
N GLU A 575 9.99 -12.65 18.78
CA GLU A 575 11.22 -12.64 17.99
C GLU A 575 12.22 -13.75 18.34
N PRO A 576 12.48 -14.08 19.63
CA PRO A 576 13.39 -15.17 20.00
C PRO A 576 12.93 -16.56 19.51
N TYR A 577 11.64 -16.71 19.25
CA TYR A 577 11.00 -17.98 18.87
C TYR A 577 10.75 -18.08 17.37
N LEU A 578 10.92 -17.01 16.61
CA LEU A 578 10.89 -17.07 15.15
C LEU A 578 12.21 -17.70 14.68
N THR A 579 12.27 -19.03 14.64
CA THR A 579 13.33 -19.74 13.93
C THR A 579 13.38 -19.21 12.50
N ALA A 580 14.59 -18.89 12.01
CA ALA A 580 14.85 -18.26 10.72
C ALA A 580 13.77 -18.63 9.70
N SER A 581 12.92 -17.65 9.37
CA SER A 581 11.69 -17.88 8.60
C SER A 581 11.94 -18.84 7.44
N PRO A 582 11.06 -19.82 7.18
CA PRO A 582 11.24 -20.70 6.04
C PRO A 582 11.43 -19.82 4.80
N THR A 583 12.57 -20.00 4.15
CA THR A 583 12.91 -19.36 2.88
C THR A 583 11.75 -19.55 1.92
N LEU A 584 11.17 -18.43 1.50
CA LEU A 584 10.14 -18.31 0.49
C LEU A 584 10.58 -19.05 -0.77
N ASN A 585 10.15 -20.30 -0.93
CA ASN A 585 10.25 -21.02 -2.18
C ASN A 585 8.98 -20.74 -2.98
N VAL A 586 8.93 -19.55 -3.59
CA VAL A 586 7.89 -19.16 -4.55
C VAL A 586 8.51 -19.24 -5.95
N ASN A 587 8.79 -20.46 -6.39
CA ASN A 587 8.85 -20.79 -7.81
C ASN A 587 7.60 -21.60 -8.12
N GLY A 588 6.54 -20.90 -8.46
CA GLY A 588 5.25 -21.45 -8.83
C GLY A 588 4.45 -20.37 -9.53
N ASP A 589 4.55 -20.37 -10.86
CA ASP A 589 3.83 -19.60 -11.86
C ASP A 589 2.70 -18.69 -11.35
N ILE A 590 3.01 -17.40 -11.21
CA ILE A 590 2.01 -16.33 -11.33
C ILE A 590 2.53 -15.36 -12.38
N ALA A 591 1.95 -15.49 -13.57
CA ALA A 591 2.05 -14.52 -14.64
C ALA A 591 1.77 -13.11 -14.09
N SER A 592 2.71 -12.21 -14.36
CA SER A 592 2.71 -10.82 -13.96
C SER A 592 1.36 -10.14 -14.21
N SER A 593 0.61 -9.87 -13.15
CA SER A 593 -0.50 -8.90 -13.23
C SER A 593 0.11 -7.50 -13.22
N LYS A 594 0.14 -6.88 -14.40
CA LYS A 594 0.53 -5.49 -14.60
C LYS A 594 -0.45 -4.58 -13.85
N THR A 595 -0.02 -4.04 -12.72
CA THR A 595 -0.59 -2.83 -12.12
C THR A 595 0.40 -1.68 -12.21
N THR A 596 0.44 -1.06 -13.38
CA THR A 596 0.84 0.34 -13.51
C THR A 596 -0.40 1.07 -14.01
N ARG A 597 -1.00 1.90 -13.16
CA ARG A 597 -1.99 2.89 -13.59
C ARG A 597 -1.22 3.98 -14.34
N GLU A 598 -0.96 3.71 -15.62
CA GLU A 598 -0.62 4.76 -16.56
C GLU A 598 -1.92 5.48 -16.92
N SER A 599 -2.05 6.73 -16.48
CA SER A 599 -2.74 7.72 -17.29
C SER A 599 -2.04 7.71 -18.65
N LYS A 600 -2.64 7.10 -19.67
CA LYS A 600 -2.22 7.27 -21.06
C LYS A 600 -2.51 8.71 -21.49
N GLU A 601 -1.72 9.66 -20.98
CA GLU A 601 -1.17 10.66 -21.88
C GLU A 601 -0.16 9.91 -22.72
N GLN A 602 -0.36 9.91 -24.03
CA GLN A 602 0.63 9.40 -24.96
C GLN A 602 1.92 10.19 -24.73
N VAL A 603 2.90 9.59 -24.04
CA VAL A 603 4.29 10.02 -24.13
C VAL A 603 4.62 9.94 -25.62
N PRO A 604 4.98 11.06 -26.29
CA PRO A 604 5.26 11.05 -27.71
C PRO A 604 6.35 10.01 -28.00
N CYS A 605 6.01 8.96 -28.74
CA CYS A 605 7.01 8.09 -29.33
C CYS A 605 7.66 8.91 -30.45
N ILE A 606 8.88 9.41 -30.20
CA ILE A 606 9.65 10.18 -31.17
C ILE A 606 10.08 9.22 -32.27
N THR A 607 9.20 9.05 -33.25
CA THR A 607 9.51 8.42 -34.54
C THR A 607 9.97 9.46 -35.55
N ASP A 608 9.87 10.76 -35.23
CA ASP A 608 10.20 11.85 -36.14
C ASP A 608 11.17 12.86 -35.51
N ILE A 609 12.47 12.58 -35.67
CA ILE A 609 13.59 13.41 -35.20
C ILE A 609 13.61 14.77 -35.93
N THR A 610 12.90 14.89 -37.06
CA THR A 610 12.86 16.10 -37.91
C THR A 610 12.26 17.34 -37.24
N GLN A 611 11.56 17.17 -36.11
CA GLN A 611 10.92 18.25 -35.36
C GLN A 611 11.86 18.93 -34.33
N TYR A 612 13.08 18.43 -34.16
CA TYR A 612 14.02 18.92 -33.16
C TYR A 612 15.03 19.91 -33.75
N GLU A 613 15.24 21.03 -33.05
CA GLU A 613 16.32 21.97 -33.38
C GLU A 613 17.64 21.44 -32.80
N VAL A 614 18.65 21.27 -33.66
CA VAL A 614 19.99 20.85 -33.22
C VAL A 614 20.78 22.08 -32.76
N VAL A 615 21.29 22.03 -31.53
CA VAL A 615 22.08 23.09 -30.93
C VAL A 615 23.47 22.58 -30.55
N GLU A 616 24.50 23.22 -31.08
CA GLU A 616 25.89 22.82 -30.91
C GLU A 616 26.53 23.42 -29.65
N ASP A 617 27.59 22.76 -29.16
CA ASP A 617 28.56 23.23 -28.16
C ASP A 617 27.96 23.83 -26.88
N HIS A 618 27.00 23.10 -26.28
CA HIS A 618 26.40 23.51 -25.02
C HIS A 618 27.22 23.12 -23.78
N ASN A 619 27.13 23.97 -22.77
CA ASN A 619 27.73 23.74 -21.46
C ASN A 619 26.78 22.93 -20.56
N ILE A 620 27.26 21.87 -19.91
CA ILE A 620 26.48 20.97 -19.05
C ILE A 620 25.81 21.70 -17.90
N SER A 621 26.49 22.66 -17.28
CA SER A 621 25.93 23.44 -16.17
C SER A 621 24.67 24.18 -16.61
N GLN A 622 24.63 24.68 -17.86
CA GLN A 622 23.44 25.30 -18.43
C GLN A 622 22.32 24.29 -18.69
N LEU A 623 22.66 23.10 -19.18
CA LEU A 623 21.69 22.02 -19.43
C LEU A 623 21.03 21.54 -18.14
N ASN A 624 21.80 21.41 -17.07
CA ASN A 624 21.29 21.04 -15.74
C ASN A 624 20.35 22.10 -15.13
N HIS A 625 20.37 23.34 -15.64
CA HIS A 625 19.47 24.42 -15.23
C HIS A 625 18.20 24.54 -16.09
N LEU A 626 18.03 23.72 -17.14
CA LEU A 626 16.82 23.75 -17.96
C LEU A 626 15.61 23.27 -17.14
N GLN A 627 14.60 24.13 -17.03
CA GLN A 627 13.41 23.89 -16.19
C GLN A 627 12.22 23.29 -16.96
N HIS A 628 12.32 23.20 -18.28
CA HIS A 628 11.22 22.76 -19.14
C HIS A 628 11.76 21.81 -20.21
N LEU A 629 10.90 20.90 -20.65
CA LEU A 629 11.19 20.03 -21.79
C LEU A 629 11.37 20.91 -23.03
N THR A 630 12.55 20.86 -23.63
CA THR A 630 12.84 21.57 -24.87
C THR A 630 12.88 20.58 -26.03
N PRO A 631 12.22 20.85 -27.17
CA PRO A 631 12.34 20.03 -28.37
C PRO A 631 13.67 20.32 -29.09
N LYS A 632 14.78 20.20 -28.36
CA LYS A 632 16.14 20.49 -28.82
C LYS A 632 17.04 19.28 -28.64
N ILE A 633 17.91 19.06 -29.63
CA ILE A 633 19.00 18.09 -29.54
C ILE A 633 20.27 18.87 -29.28
N TYR A 634 20.94 18.56 -28.19
CA TYR A 634 22.17 19.22 -27.78
C TYR A 634 23.36 18.34 -28.16
N VAL A 635 24.29 18.92 -28.92
CA VAL A 635 25.54 18.28 -29.28
C VAL A 635 26.61 18.73 -28.30
N LEU A 636 27.21 17.78 -27.60
CA LEU A 636 28.14 18.02 -26.49
C LEU A 636 29.49 17.38 -26.77
N ASN A 637 30.55 18.16 -26.59
CA ASN A 637 31.92 17.66 -26.50
C ASN A 637 32.25 17.47 -25.02
N VAL A 638 32.35 16.21 -24.58
CA VAL A 638 32.39 15.85 -23.16
C VAL A 638 33.42 14.77 -22.88
N TYR A 639 33.84 14.66 -21.63
CA TYR A 639 34.60 13.54 -21.10
C TYR A 639 33.67 12.57 -20.39
N ILE A 640 33.78 11.27 -20.69
CA ILE A 640 33.06 10.24 -19.95
C ILE A 640 33.85 9.91 -18.69
N ILE A 641 33.36 10.32 -17.52
CA ILE A 641 34.08 10.14 -16.25
C ILE A 641 33.69 8.86 -15.51
N ASP A 642 32.49 8.33 -15.77
CA ASP A 642 32.01 7.11 -15.12
C ASP A 642 30.84 6.48 -15.87
N VAL A 643 30.68 5.17 -15.68
CA VAL A 643 29.54 4.40 -16.20
C VAL A 643 29.04 3.48 -15.10
N GLU A 644 27.74 3.56 -14.83
CA GLU A 644 27.03 2.66 -13.90
C GLU A 644 26.12 1.74 -14.72
N ILE A 645 26.29 0.43 -14.55
CA ILE A 645 25.45 -0.60 -15.17
C ILE A 645 24.42 -1.06 -14.13
N VAL A 646 23.13 -0.90 -14.43
CA VAL A 646 22.03 -1.31 -13.57
C VAL A 646 21.27 -2.44 -14.27
N TYR A 647 21.69 -3.68 -13.98
CA TYR A 647 21.21 -4.91 -14.65
C TYR A 647 21.35 -4.85 -16.18
N ASP A 648 20.50 -5.60 -16.90
CA ASP A 648 20.34 -5.59 -18.36
C ASP A 648 19.35 -4.50 -18.84
N GLN A 649 18.96 -3.55 -17.97
CA GLN A 649 17.85 -2.63 -18.26
C GLN A 649 18.25 -1.16 -18.27
N GLU A 650 19.37 -0.78 -17.65
CA GLU A 650 19.75 0.62 -17.58
C GLU A 650 21.27 0.81 -17.56
N ILE A 651 21.77 1.74 -18.39
CA ILE A 651 23.15 2.23 -18.37
C ILE A 651 23.11 3.73 -18.08
N ARG A 652 23.91 4.17 -17.11
CA ARG A 652 24.05 5.59 -16.76
C ARG A 652 25.48 6.04 -17.07
N ILE A 653 25.63 6.95 -18.01
CA ILE A 653 26.92 7.52 -18.41
C ILE A 653 27.05 8.90 -17.78
N LYS A 654 28.07 9.11 -16.94
CA LYS A 654 28.35 10.41 -16.33
C LYS A 654 29.38 11.14 -17.18
N VAL A 655 29.05 12.36 -17.59
CA VAL A 655 29.91 13.17 -18.45
C VAL A 655 30.13 14.57 -17.91
N VAL A 656 31.27 15.17 -18.25
CA VAL A 656 31.66 16.55 -17.87
C VAL A 656 32.20 17.28 -19.11
N ASN A 657 32.12 18.62 -19.16
CA ASN A 657 32.70 19.38 -20.28
C ASN A 657 34.22 19.29 -20.29
N GLU A 658 34.84 19.40 -19.11
CA GLU A 658 36.29 19.42 -18.94
C GLU A 658 36.69 18.57 -17.73
N LEU A 659 37.81 17.86 -17.82
CA LEU A 659 38.37 17.17 -16.67
C LEU A 659 38.95 18.18 -15.68
N PRO A 660 38.73 18.03 -14.36
CA PRO A 660 39.32 18.91 -13.36
C PRO A 660 40.86 18.89 -13.47
N MET A 661 41.45 20.05 -13.76
CA MET A 661 42.91 20.20 -13.82
C MET A 661 43.56 20.29 -12.43
N VAL A 662 42.83 20.79 -11.42
CA VAL A 662 43.33 21.02 -10.06
C VAL A 662 42.24 20.66 -9.05
N GLY A 663 42.55 19.72 -8.17
CA GLY A 663 41.61 19.21 -7.16
C GLY A 663 40.82 18.01 -7.68
N LYS A 664 40.71 16.97 -6.84
CA LYS A 664 39.89 15.79 -7.11
C LYS A 664 38.41 16.09 -6.91
N TYR A 665 37.86 17.22 -7.37
CA TYR A 665 36.45 17.55 -7.11
C TYR A 665 35.75 18.00 -8.39
N VAL A 666 34.59 17.39 -8.66
CA VAL A 666 33.69 17.76 -9.75
C VAL A 666 32.36 18.21 -9.13
N PRO A 667 31.98 19.48 -9.27
CA PRO A 667 30.68 19.97 -8.81
C PRO A 667 29.53 19.17 -9.46
N PRO A 668 28.48 18.78 -8.71
CA PRO A 668 27.36 18.04 -9.27
C PRO A 668 26.67 18.74 -10.45
N VAL A 669 26.67 20.08 -10.46
CA VAL A 669 26.10 20.89 -11.55
C VAL A 669 26.87 20.74 -12.87
N ASP A 670 28.14 20.34 -12.81
CA ASP A 670 29.00 20.14 -13.98
C ASP A 670 28.98 18.69 -14.49
N ILE A 671 28.20 17.82 -13.84
CA ILE A 671 28.02 16.42 -14.22
C ILE A 671 26.66 16.27 -14.91
N LEU A 672 26.66 15.81 -16.16
CA LEU A 672 25.46 15.37 -16.85
C LEU A 672 25.38 13.85 -16.75
N GLU A 673 24.25 13.34 -16.28
CA GLU A 673 23.97 11.91 -16.31
C GLU A 673 23.09 11.58 -17.51
N VAL A 674 23.62 10.79 -18.42
CA VAL A 674 22.96 10.33 -19.65
C VAL A 674 22.47 8.90 -19.45
N TYR A 675 21.16 8.70 -19.68
CA TYR A 675 20.43 7.48 -19.37
C TYR A 675 20.03 6.73 -20.64
N ILE A 676 20.40 5.46 -20.69
CA ILE A 676 19.94 4.48 -21.68
C ILE A 676 19.06 3.50 -20.91
N THR A 677 17.75 3.55 -21.12
CA THR A 677 16.77 2.84 -20.26
C THR A 677 15.84 1.94 -21.06
N GLY A 678 15.66 0.73 -20.55
CA GLY A 678 14.90 -0.33 -21.20
C GLY A 678 15.83 -1.29 -21.94
N LYS A 679 15.47 -2.57 -21.86
CA LYS A 679 16.26 -3.68 -22.41
C LYS A 679 16.57 -3.52 -23.90
N GLU A 680 15.60 -3.05 -24.69
CA GLU A 680 15.77 -2.83 -26.14
C GLU A 680 16.77 -1.70 -26.43
N GLU A 681 16.72 -0.59 -25.69
CA GLU A 681 17.65 0.52 -25.88
C GLU A 681 19.06 0.16 -25.43
N VAL A 682 19.18 -0.58 -24.32
CA VAL A 682 20.46 -1.14 -23.86
C VAL A 682 21.02 -2.11 -24.90
N GLN A 683 20.19 -3.00 -25.46
CA GLN A 683 20.62 -3.91 -26.51
C GLN A 683 21.02 -3.17 -27.79
N ASN A 684 20.27 -2.16 -28.21
CA ASN A 684 20.61 -1.33 -29.37
C ASN A 684 21.91 -0.56 -29.14
N PHE A 685 22.16 -0.07 -27.92
CA PHE A 685 23.41 0.59 -27.56
C PHE A 685 24.61 -0.37 -27.63
N LEU A 686 24.45 -1.61 -27.16
CA LEU A 686 25.52 -2.60 -27.10
C LEU A 686 25.79 -3.31 -28.43
N GLY A 687 24.76 -3.47 -29.27
CA GLY A 687 24.79 -4.37 -30.42
C GLY A 687 24.94 -5.83 -29.95
N ASP A 688 25.96 -6.52 -30.47
CA ASP A 688 26.25 -7.92 -30.15
C ASP A 688 27.17 -8.08 -28.91
N GLU A 689 27.55 -6.98 -28.25
CA GLU A 689 28.48 -7.03 -27.13
C GLU A 689 27.81 -7.40 -25.80
N ALA A 690 28.51 -8.18 -24.98
CA ALA A 690 28.08 -8.46 -23.62
C ALA A 690 28.20 -7.21 -22.74
N LEU A 691 27.17 -6.94 -21.94
CA LEU A 691 27.15 -5.81 -21.00
C LEU A 691 28.11 -6.06 -19.83
N THR A 692 29.34 -5.55 -19.94
CA THR A 692 30.36 -5.61 -18.89
C THR A 692 31.01 -4.24 -18.69
N MET A 693 31.73 -4.03 -17.58
CA MET A 693 32.46 -2.77 -17.40
C MET A 693 33.67 -2.65 -18.34
N ASP A 694 34.21 -3.77 -18.83
CA ASP A 694 35.40 -3.80 -19.67
C ASP A 694 35.20 -3.11 -21.02
N ILE A 695 33.98 -3.14 -21.55
CA ILE A 695 33.65 -2.44 -22.82
C ILE A 695 33.67 -0.92 -22.68
N PHE A 696 33.46 -0.39 -21.47
CA PHE A 696 33.48 1.04 -21.18
C PHE A 696 34.84 1.55 -20.73
N THR A 697 35.68 0.70 -20.13
CA THR A 697 37.00 1.08 -19.61
C THR A 697 37.84 1.91 -20.61
N PRO A 698 37.92 1.56 -21.90
CA PRO A 698 38.68 2.33 -22.88
C PRO A 698 38.08 3.70 -23.23
N LEU A 699 36.81 3.97 -22.87
CA LEU A 699 36.11 5.22 -23.17
C LEU A 699 36.20 6.23 -22.01
N LEU A 700 36.71 5.80 -20.86
CA LEU A 700 36.75 6.63 -19.66
C LEU A 700 37.87 7.64 -19.70
N ASN A 701 37.57 8.86 -19.22
CA ASN A 701 38.41 10.05 -19.29
C ASN A 701 38.83 10.42 -20.72
N GLU A 702 38.19 9.83 -21.73
CA GLU A 702 38.34 10.18 -23.12
C GLU A 702 37.27 11.20 -23.49
N THR A 703 37.62 12.10 -24.40
CA THR A 703 36.61 12.98 -24.99
C THR A 703 35.68 12.14 -25.87
N SER A 704 34.41 12.54 -25.96
CA SER A 704 33.39 11.99 -26.86
C SER A 704 32.46 13.12 -27.32
N ARG A 705 31.92 13.00 -28.54
CA ARG A 705 30.88 13.90 -29.05
C ARG A 705 29.53 13.19 -28.92
N LEU A 706 28.70 13.64 -27.99
CA LEU A 706 27.39 13.06 -27.71
C LEU A 706 26.27 13.95 -28.22
N ARG A 707 25.22 13.35 -28.78
CA ARG A 707 23.96 14.02 -29.04
C ARG A 707 22.97 13.61 -27.97
N VAL A 708 22.44 14.56 -27.21
CA VAL A 708 21.52 14.29 -26.11
C VAL A 708 20.26 15.12 -26.22
N PHE A 709 19.17 14.62 -25.67
CA PHE A 709 17.91 15.31 -25.58
C PHE A 709 17.20 14.95 -24.28
N GLN A 710 16.29 15.81 -23.86
CA GLN A 710 15.43 15.56 -22.72
C GLN A 710 14.24 14.71 -23.13
N ARG A 711 14.00 13.61 -22.42
CA ARG A 711 12.75 12.86 -22.54
C ARG A 711 12.19 12.47 -21.19
N PRO A 712 10.86 12.42 -21.04
CA PRO A 712 10.25 11.71 -19.93
C PRO A 712 10.68 10.24 -19.99
N SER A 713 11.08 9.66 -18.88
CA SER A 713 11.35 8.23 -18.84
C SER A 713 10.05 7.45 -19.09
N LYS A 714 10.15 6.28 -19.72
CA LYS A 714 8.97 5.48 -20.11
C LYS A 714 8.15 5.03 -18.90
N THR A 715 8.77 4.96 -17.72
CA THR A 715 8.18 4.34 -16.52
C THR A 715 7.76 5.34 -15.45
N ASP A 716 8.14 6.61 -15.59
CA ASP A 716 7.86 7.66 -14.61
C ASP A 716 7.75 9.05 -15.29
N ARG A 717 7.25 10.05 -14.55
CA ARG A 717 7.12 11.44 -15.05
C ARG A 717 8.44 12.22 -14.96
N ILE A 718 9.58 11.51 -14.93
CA ILE A 718 10.89 12.12 -14.72
C ILE A 718 11.54 12.40 -16.05
N ILE A 719 11.97 13.64 -16.24
CA ILE A 719 12.78 14.04 -17.39
C ILE A 719 14.22 13.58 -17.15
N ARG A 720 14.76 12.80 -18.09
CA ARG A 720 16.16 12.36 -18.11
C ARG A 720 16.80 12.78 -19.43
N TRP A 721 18.12 12.93 -19.41
CA TRP A 721 18.92 13.08 -20.61
C TRP A 721 19.14 11.71 -21.24
N SER A 722 18.81 11.57 -22.52
CA SER A 722 19.06 10.34 -23.26
C SER A 722 19.88 10.61 -24.51
N PRO A 723 20.75 9.67 -24.91
CA PRO A 723 21.55 9.86 -26.11
C PRO A 723 20.75 9.53 -27.37
N ILE A 724 21.11 10.14 -28.48
CA ILE A 724 20.59 9.87 -29.82
C ILE A 724 21.74 9.33 -30.66
N GLU A 725 21.47 8.27 -31.45
CA GLU A 725 22.45 7.71 -32.39
C GLU A 725 23.81 7.50 -31.72
N CYS A 726 23.76 6.81 -30.59
CA CYS A 726 24.92 6.54 -29.76
C CYS A 726 24.91 5.05 -29.44
N THR A 727 25.80 4.33 -30.08
CA THR A 727 26.14 2.93 -29.81
C THR A 727 27.54 2.85 -29.22
N ILE A 728 27.86 1.74 -28.55
CA ILE A 728 29.20 1.51 -28.03
C ILE A 728 30.25 1.48 -29.15
N GLN A 729 29.88 0.98 -30.34
CA GLN A 729 30.74 0.96 -31.52
C GLN A 729 31.04 2.37 -32.03
N GLU A 730 30.04 3.25 -32.06
CA GLU A 730 30.23 4.65 -32.44
C GLU A 730 31.16 5.38 -31.47
N LEU A 731 31.00 5.19 -30.16
CA LEU A 731 31.90 5.80 -29.16
C LEU A 731 33.34 5.33 -29.35
N ARG A 732 33.55 4.04 -29.61
CA ARG A 732 34.88 3.50 -29.90
C ARG A 732 35.47 4.04 -31.20
N LEU A 733 34.67 4.16 -32.25
CA LEU A 733 35.10 4.74 -33.52
C LEU A 733 35.51 6.21 -33.34
N GLN A 734 34.73 7.01 -32.61
CA GLN A 734 35.08 8.40 -32.28
C GLN A 734 36.45 8.48 -31.59
N ARG A 735 36.70 7.60 -30.61
CA ARG A 735 38.00 7.50 -29.95
C ARG A 735 39.12 7.14 -30.92
N MET A 736 38.92 6.13 -31.77
CA MET A 736 39.94 5.69 -32.75
C MET A 736 40.32 6.80 -33.74
N PHE A 737 39.35 7.56 -34.25
CA PHE A 737 39.63 8.69 -35.13
C PHE A 737 40.46 9.77 -34.44
N ARG A 738 40.15 10.08 -33.18
CA ARG A 738 40.91 11.08 -32.40
C ARG A 738 42.35 10.64 -32.14
N LEU A 739 42.56 9.39 -31.73
CA LEU A 739 43.92 8.86 -31.55
C LEU A 739 44.74 8.94 -32.84
N ARG A 740 44.11 8.71 -34.00
CA ARG A 740 44.77 8.84 -35.31
C ARG A 740 45.17 10.29 -35.61
N ASP A 741 44.31 11.24 -35.28
CA ASP A 741 44.60 12.67 -35.48
C ASP A 741 45.73 13.15 -34.56
N THR A 742 45.77 12.67 -33.30
CA THR A 742 46.88 12.96 -32.39
C THR A 742 48.21 12.40 -32.90
N ILE A 743 48.23 11.14 -33.37
CA ILE A 743 49.43 10.51 -33.94
C ILE A 743 49.93 11.27 -35.17
N LYS A 744 49.03 11.68 -36.07
CA LYS A 744 49.40 12.48 -37.25
C LYS A 744 50.00 13.83 -36.85
N VAL A 745 49.42 14.50 -35.84
CA VAL A 745 49.94 15.79 -35.34
C VAL A 745 51.34 15.60 -34.76
N GLU A 746 51.58 14.56 -33.96
CA GLU A 746 52.90 14.21 -33.42
C GLU A 746 53.91 13.83 -34.52
N GLU A 747 53.50 13.10 -35.55
CA GLU A 747 54.34 12.80 -36.73
C GLU A 747 54.70 14.08 -37.52
N THR A 748 53.77 15.01 -37.72
CA THR A 748 54.10 16.32 -38.32
C THR A 748 55.00 17.17 -37.45
N LEU A 749 54.80 17.17 -36.12
CA LEU A 749 55.63 17.94 -35.18
C LEU A 749 57.06 17.39 -35.11
N SER A 750 57.23 16.07 -35.12
CA SER A 750 58.54 15.39 -35.14
C SER A 750 59.27 15.48 -36.49
N LEU A 751 58.57 15.75 -37.59
CA LEU A 751 59.17 16.07 -38.89
C LEU A 751 59.55 17.56 -39.04
N THR A 752 59.02 18.43 -38.18
CA THR A 752 59.35 19.87 -38.16
C THR A 752 60.36 20.28 -37.08
N GLN A 753 60.73 19.37 -36.18
CA GLN A 753 61.88 19.48 -35.28
C GLN A 753 63.09 18.81 -35.91
#